data_AF-A0AAV6DAF7-F1
#
_entry.id   AF-A0AAV6DAF7-F1
#
_cell.length_a   1.000
_cell.length_b   1.000
_cell.length_c   1.000
_cell.angle_alpha   90.00
_cell.angle_beta   90.00
_cell.angle_gamma   90.00
#
_symmetry.space_group_name_H-M   'P 1'
#
loop_
_entity.id
_entity.type
_entity.pdbx_description
1 polymer ?
#
loop_
_entity_poly.entity_id
_entity_poly.type
_entity_poly.pdbx_seq_one_letter_code
_entity_poly.pdbx_strand_id
1 'polypeptide(L)'
;MALVAVQVEAYEVDTHKEFVSIAARRSTVEQRLQEDLGLPSGLGMDIRGSSLDDWLTSGAAKEDNFPRFLNHFHNPLVPSWTEAGLGGSVGQSAILWAQNPGQSAPSWSWRDVRQTYLDALTKSASSDRDRAFASTFEGLGRQMHFVQDAASPAHARNDPHVLFNYESAIDGLRLRESATFAGWLDGAPDTPGAPDAGWQTLDGNPLAPIAIARLIDADRYTGANPAVTTGALIGLAEYTNANFFSEDRIFTENDTNPQTRFPFPNRNSVVEQDVDVQVGGATVKRRYLVKAGDGATGYRLATVGFLRDYHRRFGLDPGRFRETSSLDEAVYRDYAERLVPRAVAYSTALLDYFFRGRLFVSGDDRSMLIRNSSDEPMNGTFTLYYDDAADVRRPVPGASWTGALAPGARLTDLQVVAPTSPAPKEPGKYMLVFRGALGAEPDAVAGTQVSIESALFARLLRRKDGMPIRSATVHTIDRATGEPVTIGTTDQDGRVKLIWRPGRTILFIPAVNVFPMYWAGGASFVSAAEGAHLIQAGDLDPQGQVTIPIPIVDAQWPEDVEACTGQPKFAHFPDGLFQESTPRPDGNFDRVNVTYQVNLITFIRDDDGRETILCGIDSGSCPTPAAGFVAEDVNRVGQVVGHLVRDLFSRHVKQIIGPGGSAIGDPVCENEYRESDVVGVTVVEP
;
A
#
# COMPACT_ATOMS: atom_id res chain seq x y z
N MET A 1 45.98 3.46 31.89
CA MET A 1 44.82 4.39 31.90
C MET A 1 43.59 3.58 31.55
N ALA A 2 42.76 3.26 32.53
CA ALA A 2 41.44 2.68 32.26
C ALA A 2 40.54 3.84 31.83
N LEU A 3 40.18 3.91 30.55
CA LEU A 3 39.03 4.70 30.13
C LEU A 3 37.80 4.01 30.71
N VAL A 4 37.21 4.60 31.74
CA VAL A 4 35.81 4.34 32.05
C VAL A 4 35.04 4.88 30.85
N ALA A 5 34.36 4.01 30.11
CA ALA A 5 33.44 4.42 29.06
C ALA A 5 32.30 5.18 29.75
N VAL A 6 32.36 6.50 29.70
CA VAL A 6 31.26 7.38 30.11
C VAL A 6 30.61 7.83 28.82
N GLN A 7 29.31 7.57 28.69
CA GLN A 7 28.54 7.92 27.50
C GLN A 7 28.45 9.46 27.43
N VAL A 8 28.82 10.00 26.28
CA VAL A 8 28.53 11.39 25.91
C VAL A 8 27.32 11.27 24.99
N GLU A 9 26.15 11.10 25.60
CA GLU A 9 24.86 11.07 24.90
C GLU A 9 24.47 12.52 24.61
N ALA A 10 23.76 12.76 23.51
CA ALA A 10 23.04 14.01 23.32
C ALA A 10 21.84 14.01 24.26
N TYR A 11 20.61 13.94 23.73
CA TYR A 11 19.44 13.71 24.58
C TYR A 11 19.60 12.37 25.31
N GLU A 12 19.14 12.29 26.56
CA GLU A 12 19.12 10.99 27.25
C GLU A 12 18.30 9.99 26.42
N VAL A 13 18.69 8.71 26.42
CA VAL A 13 18.11 7.66 25.56
C VAL A 13 16.57 7.70 25.47
N ASP A 14 15.87 7.91 26.58
CA ASP A 14 14.41 7.92 26.60
C ASP A 14 13.80 9.17 25.94
N THR A 15 14.49 10.30 25.97
CA THR A 15 14.09 11.52 25.27
C THR A 15 14.18 11.33 23.75
N HIS A 16 15.25 10.68 23.25
CA HIS A 16 15.35 10.29 21.83
C HIS A 16 14.19 9.40 21.38
N LYS A 17 13.84 8.38 22.17
CA LYS A 17 12.70 7.50 21.85
C LYS A 17 11.39 8.27 21.73
N GLU A 18 11.13 9.22 22.63
CA GLU A 18 9.91 10.01 22.61
C GLU A 18 9.85 10.93 21.39
N PHE A 19 10.95 11.61 21.05
CA PHE A 19 11.03 12.41 19.83
C PHE A 19 10.80 11.60 18.56
N VAL A 20 11.41 10.42 18.49
CA VAL A 20 11.24 9.50 17.35
C VAL A 20 9.80 9.02 17.20
N SER A 21 9.15 8.58 18.29
CA SER A 21 7.75 8.11 18.21
C SER A 21 6.80 9.24 17.79
N ILE A 22 7.00 10.46 18.32
CA ILE A 22 6.18 11.61 17.91
C ILE A 22 6.44 12.01 16.45
N ALA A 23 7.71 12.03 16.02
CA ALA A 23 8.04 12.33 14.63
C ALA A 23 7.43 11.31 13.66
N ALA A 24 7.45 10.02 14.02
CA ALA A 24 6.82 8.97 13.23
C ALA A 24 5.31 9.17 13.11
N ARG A 25 4.62 9.46 14.22
CA ARG A 25 3.17 9.71 14.25
C ARG A 25 2.75 10.96 13.46
N ARG A 26 3.64 11.94 13.31
CA ARG A 26 3.39 13.17 12.54
C ARG A 26 3.74 13.05 11.06
N SER A 27 4.63 12.12 10.74
CA SER A 27 5.02 11.86 9.37
C SER A 27 3.93 11.11 8.61
N THR A 28 4.09 11.02 7.30
CA THR A 28 3.26 10.23 6.41
C THR A 28 3.51 8.73 6.53
N VAL A 29 4.51 8.27 7.31
CA VAL A 29 4.92 6.85 7.33
C VAL A 29 3.77 5.89 7.63
N GLU A 30 2.88 6.22 8.57
CA GLU A 30 1.71 5.40 8.89
C GLU A 30 0.83 5.18 7.66
N GLN A 31 0.51 6.28 6.96
CA GLN A 31 -0.26 6.24 5.71
C GLN A 31 0.47 5.43 4.63
N ARG A 32 1.79 5.61 4.48
CA ARG A 32 2.59 4.90 3.46
C ARG A 32 2.61 3.39 3.73
N LEU A 33 2.74 2.98 4.99
CA LEU A 33 2.69 1.57 5.37
C LEU A 33 1.33 0.94 5.06
N GLN A 34 0.25 1.63 5.39
CA GLN A 34 -1.11 1.13 5.21
C GLN A 34 -1.55 1.13 3.74
N GLU A 35 -1.44 2.27 3.06
CA GLU A 35 -1.96 2.48 1.71
C GLU A 35 -1.03 1.93 0.63
N ASP A 36 0.28 2.19 0.75
CA ASP A 36 1.21 1.80 -0.29
C ASP A 36 1.71 0.37 -0.06
N LEU A 37 2.09 -0.02 1.16
CA LEU A 37 2.69 -1.35 1.40
C LEU A 37 1.68 -2.43 1.80
N GLY A 38 0.41 -2.09 2.00
CA GLY A 38 -0.63 -3.06 2.39
C GLY A 38 -0.45 -3.61 3.81
N LEU A 39 0.13 -2.83 4.72
CA LEU A 39 0.32 -3.16 6.13
C LEU A 39 -0.74 -2.44 6.98
N PRO A 40 -1.93 -3.02 7.20
CA PRO A 40 -3.06 -2.31 7.80
C PRO A 40 -2.81 -1.85 9.24
N SER A 41 -1.90 -2.49 9.97
CA SER A 41 -1.50 -2.08 11.33
C SER A 41 -0.46 -0.97 11.36
N GLY A 42 0.03 -0.51 10.19
CA GLY A 42 1.02 0.56 10.07
C GLY A 42 2.23 0.37 10.97
N LEU A 43 2.59 1.40 11.74
CA LEU A 43 3.68 1.38 12.74
C LEU A 43 3.48 0.35 13.84
N GLY A 44 2.23 -0.04 14.12
CA GLY A 44 1.87 -1.07 15.09
C GLY A 44 2.05 -2.51 14.59
N MET A 45 2.48 -2.71 13.33
CA MET A 45 2.73 -4.04 12.78
C MET A 45 3.82 -4.77 13.59
N ASP A 46 3.48 -5.92 14.18
CA ASP A 46 4.46 -6.78 14.87
C ASP A 46 5.33 -7.48 13.82
N ILE A 47 6.63 -7.21 13.91
CA ILE A 47 7.65 -7.90 13.13
C ILE A 47 8.72 -8.40 14.08
N ARG A 48 8.90 -9.72 14.09
CA ARG A 48 9.88 -10.40 14.93
C ARG A 48 9.69 -10.13 16.43
N GLY A 49 8.44 -9.98 16.88
CA GLY A 49 8.09 -9.82 18.30
C GLY A 49 8.22 -8.40 18.83
N SER A 50 8.25 -7.40 17.94
CA SER A 50 8.26 -5.97 18.30
C SER A 50 7.55 -5.19 17.21
N SER A 51 6.88 -4.09 17.57
CA SER A 51 6.25 -3.22 16.58
C SER A 51 7.30 -2.45 15.77
N LEU A 52 6.90 -1.87 14.64
CA LEU A 52 7.81 -1.01 13.86
C LEU A 52 8.20 0.25 14.63
N ASP A 53 7.28 0.81 15.43
CA ASP A 53 7.56 1.92 16.35
C ASP A 53 8.61 1.52 17.40
N ASP A 54 8.54 0.28 17.93
CA ASP A 54 9.56 -0.24 18.86
C ASP A 54 10.93 -0.40 18.17
N TRP A 55 10.98 -0.90 16.93
CA TRP A 55 12.23 -0.98 16.18
C TRP A 55 12.82 0.40 15.92
N LEU A 56 11.98 1.36 15.57
CA LEU A 56 12.35 2.76 15.32
C LEU A 56 12.94 3.41 16.58
N THR A 57 12.25 3.33 17.71
CA THR A 57 12.71 3.88 18.99
C THR A 57 13.95 3.14 19.53
N SER A 58 14.04 1.82 19.32
CA SER A 58 15.23 1.01 19.62
C SER A 58 16.45 1.46 18.81
N GLY A 59 16.25 1.82 17.54
CA GLY A 59 17.29 2.41 16.70
C GLY A 59 17.86 3.69 17.28
N ALA A 60 16.98 4.62 17.66
CA ALA A 60 17.36 5.89 18.26
C ALA A 60 18.20 5.68 19.53
N ALA A 61 17.76 4.78 20.41
CA ALA A 61 18.47 4.44 21.64
C ALA A 61 19.84 3.79 21.41
N LYS A 62 19.96 2.95 20.37
CA LYS A 62 21.20 2.21 20.13
C LYS A 62 22.26 3.03 19.41
N GLU A 63 21.96 4.24 18.93
CA GLU A 63 22.95 5.12 18.30
C GLU A 63 23.92 5.69 19.34
N ASP A 64 23.50 5.87 20.59
CA ASP A 64 24.36 6.27 21.72
C ASP A 64 25.32 5.17 22.22
N ASN A 65 25.26 3.96 21.67
CA ASN A 65 26.15 2.89 22.09
C ASN A 65 27.61 3.19 21.72
N PHE A 66 28.55 2.87 22.61
CA PHE A 66 29.96 2.94 22.28
C PHE A 66 30.31 2.04 21.08
N PRO A 67 31.12 2.50 20.10
CA PRO A 67 31.78 3.81 20.00
C PRO A 67 31.02 4.85 19.14
N ARG A 68 29.74 4.62 18.81
CA ARG A 68 28.98 5.40 17.82
C ARG A 68 28.75 6.85 18.25
N PHE A 69 28.51 7.09 19.55
CA PHE A 69 28.32 8.43 20.13
C PHE A 69 29.44 9.43 19.84
N LEU A 70 30.66 8.95 19.54
CA LEU A 70 31.76 9.83 19.15
C LEU A 70 31.47 10.61 17.86
N ASN A 71 30.51 10.16 17.05
CA ASN A 71 30.15 10.76 15.77
C ASN A 71 28.87 11.61 15.84
N HIS A 72 28.41 12.01 17.03
CA HIS A 72 27.14 12.72 17.23
C HIS A 72 27.27 14.25 17.11
N PHE A 73 28.45 14.74 16.77
CA PHE A 73 28.76 16.17 16.75
C PHE A 73 28.84 16.70 15.31
N HIS A 74 28.42 17.94 15.12
CA HIS A 74 28.56 18.66 13.86
C HIS A 74 28.72 20.16 14.09
N ASN A 75 29.91 20.69 13.81
CA ASN A 75 30.20 22.12 13.79
C ASN A 75 29.99 22.70 12.38
N PRO A 76 28.97 23.55 12.15
CA PRO A 76 28.67 24.11 10.83
C PRO A 76 29.63 25.22 10.38
N LEU A 77 30.56 25.65 11.23
CA LEU A 77 31.44 26.81 10.95
C LEU A 77 32.85 26.41 10.47
N VAL A 78 33.16 25.12 10.40
CA VAL A 78 34.46 24.69 9.90
C VAL A 78 34.51 24.75 8.37
N PRO A 79 35.67 25.04 7.76
CA PRO A 79 35.77 25.15 6.30
C PRO A 79 35.51 23.83 5.54
N SER A 80 35.65 22.68 6.21
CA SER A 80 35.44 21.35 5.63
C SER A 80 34.71 20.45 6.61
N TRP A 81 33.66 19.75 6.13
CA TRP A 81 32.88 18.83 6.96
C TRP A 81 33.69 17.62 7.47
N THR A 82 34.87 17.34 6.90
CA THR A 82 35.81 16.35 7.46
C THR A 82 36.29 16.72 8.85
N GLU A 83 36.27 18.01 9.19
CA GLU A 83 36.69 18.54 10.49
C GLU A 83 35.50 19.02 11.34
N ALA A 84 34.27 18.75 10.90
CA ALA A 84 33.07 19.21 11.60
C ALA A 84 32.68 18.30 12.77
N GLY A 85 33.26 17.10 12.88
CA GLY A 85 33.00 16.17 13.97
C GLY A 85 33.75 16.50 15.26
N LEU A 86 33.54 15.66 16.27
CA LEU A 86 34.11 15.84 17.61
C LEU A 86 35.63 16.07 17.57
N GLY A 87 36.08 17.20 18.11
CA GLY A 87 37.50 17.56 18.16
C GLY A 87 38.18 17.67 16.79
N GLY A 88 37.42 17.82 15.71
CA GLY A 88 37.89 17.91 14.32
C GLY A 88 38.44 16.61 13.71
N SER A 89 38.69 15.57 14.53
CA SER A 89 39.25 14.29 14.05
C SER A 89 39.03 13.10 14.99
N VAL A 90 38.45 13.30 16.18
CA VAL A 90 38.21 12.21 17.14
C VAL A 90 37.05 11.32 16.68
N GLY A 91 35.98 11.96 16.22
CA GLY A 91 34.85 11.32 15.58
C GLY A 91 34.52 12.01 14.27
N GLN A 92 33.91 11.27 13.36
CA GLN A 92 33.38 11.83 12.12
C GLN A 92 32.20 12.75 12.43
N SER A 93 32.03 13.80 11.62
CA SER A 93 30.82 14.64 11.65
C SER A 93 29.55 13.79 11.55
N ALA A 94 28.51 14.10 12.32
CA ALA A 94 27.24 13.37 12.32
C ALA A 94 26.65 13.20 10.91
N ILE A 95 26.72 14.26 10.08
CA ILE A 95 26.27 14.21 8.70
C ILE A 95 27.06 13.20 7.86
N LEU A 96 28.38 13.22 7.98
CA LEU A 96 29.24 12.33 7.22
C LEU A 96 29.11 10.89 7.71
N TRP A 97 29.01 10.68 9.02
CA TRP A 97 28.79 9.36 9.63
C TRP A 97 27.47 8.76 9.18
N ALA A 98 26.39 9.53 9.19
CA ALA A 98 25.06 9.15 8.71
C ALA A 98 25.04 8.68 7.24
N GLN A 99 26.04 9.05 6.44
CA GLN A 99 26.14 8.67 5.01
C GLN A 99 27.38 7.80 4.71
N ASN A 100 28.18 7.45 5.71
CA ASN A 100 29.45 6.75 5.52
C ASN A 100 29.22 5.27 5.19
N PRO A 101 29.51 4.77 3.98
CA PRO A 101 29.36 3.34 3.67
C PRO A 101 30.40 2.45 4.37
N GLY A 102 31.40 3.04 5.01
CA GLY A 102 32.47 2.35 5.75
C GLY A 102 32.27 2.32 7.26
N GLN A 103 31.04 2.48 7.79
CA GLN A 103 30.84 2.29 9.23
C GLN A 103 31.23 0.86 9.63
N SER A 104 31.71 0.69 10.86
CA SER A 104 31.96 -0.63 11.44
C SER A 104 30.66 -1.44 11.48
N ALA A 105 30.73 -2.73 11.12
CA ALA A 105 29.56 -3.60 11.16
C ALA A 105 29.00 -3.77 12.60
N PRO A 106 27.67 -3.73 12.80
CA PRO A 106 26.65 -3.44 11.77
C PRO A 106 26.67 -1.96 11.35
N SER A 107 26.64 -1.73 10.03
CA SER A 107 26.57 -0.40 9.43
C SER A 107 25.11 0.03 9.29
N TRP A 108 24.84 1.31 9.55
CA TRP A 108 23.50 1.90 9.54
C TRP A 108 23.46 3.22 8.76
N SER A 109 24.36 3.39 7.80
CA SER A 109 24.35 4.59 6.95
C SER A 109 23.04 4.68 6.17
N TRP A 110 22.67 5.85 5.69
CA TRP A 110 21.48 6.05 4.86
C TRP A 110 21.37 5.05 3.70
N ARG A 111 22.52 4.73 3.07
CA ARG A 111 22.60 3.73 2.02
C ARG A 111 22.27 2.32 2.51
N ASP A 112 22.75 1.94 3.69
CA ASP A 112 22.43 0.65 4.30
C ASP A 112 20.94 0.56 4.63
N VAL A 113 20.35 1.64 5.17
CA VAL A 113 18.91 1.70 5.45
C VAL A 113 18.10 1.53 4.16
N ARG A 114 18.48 2.22 3.07
CA ARG A 114 17.87 2.03 1.74
C ARG A 114 17.99 0.58 1.24
N GLN A 115 19.15 -0.04 1.42
CA GLN A 115 19.35 -1.44 1.03
C GLN A 115 18.49 -2.39 1.87
N THR A 116 18.37 -2.18 3.18
CA THR A 116 17.48 -3.00 4.02
C THR A 116 16.02 -2.81 3.65
N TYR A 117 15.60 -1.62 3.22
CA TYR A 117 14.24 -1.41 2.74
C TYR A 117 13.98 -2.14 1.43
N LEU A 118 14.92 -2.08 0.48
CA LEU A 118 14.85 -2.89 -0.74
C LEU A 118 14.76 -4.38 -0.43
N ASP A 119 15.61 -4.87 0.47
CA ASP A 119 15.63 -6.25 0.90
C ASP A 119 14.29 -6.66 1.52
N ALA A 120 13.68 -5.79 2.32
CA ALA A 120 12.38 -6.04 2.92
C ALA A 120 11.25 -6.14 1.89
N LEU A 121 11.36 -5.40 0.79
CA LEU A 121 10.39 -5.46 -0.29
C LEU A 121 10.62 -6.66 -1.24
N THR A 122 11.85 -7.18 -1.35
CA THR A 122 12.24 -8.06 -2.46
C THR A 122 12.83 -9.42 -2.09
N LYS A 123 13.35 -9.63 -0.86
CA LYS A 123 14.00 -10.90 -0.50
C LYS A 123 13.04 -12.07 -0.56
N SER A 124 13.58 -13.22 -1.00
CA SER A 124 12.79 -14.42 -1.25
C SER A 124 12.11 -14.96 0.00
N ALA A 125 12.81 -15.15 1.10
CA ALA A 125 12.19 -15.68 2.33
C ALA A 125 11.46 -14.58 3.11
N SER A 126 10.25 -14.87 3.60
CA SER A 126 9.50 -13.96 4.46
C SER A 126 10.28 -13.56 5.71
N SER A 127 10.94 -14.51 6.37
CA SER A 127 11.77 -14.24 7.55
C SER A 127 12.96 -13.31 7.26
N ASP A 128 13.49 -13.32 6.04
CA ASP A 128 14.52 -12.37 5.61
C ASP A 128 13.95 -10.98 5.34
N ARG A 129 12.74 -10.91 4.77
CA ARG A 129 12.02 -9.64 4.58
C ARG A 129 11.68 -9.01 5.92
N ASP A 130 11.15 -9.77 6.87
CA ASP A 130 10.83 -9.33 8.23
C ASP A 130 12.07 -8.79 8.95
N ARG A 131 13.20 -9.50 8.85
CA ARG A 131 14.48 -9.03 9.40
C ARG A 131 14.92 -7.72 8.74
N ALA A 132 14.82 -7.62 7.43
CA ALA A 132 15.21 -6.42 6.70
C ALA A 132 14.29 -5.23 7.00
N PHE A 133 13.00 -5.47 7.23
CA PHE A 133 12.05 -4.42 7.62
C PHE A 133 12.33 -3.95 9.05
N ALA A 134 12.58 -4.85 10.00
CA ALA A 134 13.04 -4.49 11.33
C ALA A 134 14.34 -3.65 11.28
N SER A 135 15.32 -4.05 10.45
CA SER A 135 16.55 -3.27 10.23
C SER A 135 16.29 -1.92 9.56
N THR A 136 15.29 -1.80 8.68
CA THR A 136 14.93 -0.51 8.08
C THR A 136 14.47 0.47 9.15
N PHE A 137 13.55 0.05 10.02
CA PHE A 137 13.03 0.92 11.08
C PHE A 137 14.09 1.19 12.16
N GLU A 138 14.89 0.21 12.58
CA GLU A 138 16.03 0.47 13.46
C GLU A 138 17.00 1.49 12.83
N GLY A 139 17.31 1.33 11.55
CA GLY A 139 18.16 2.26 10.81
C GLY A 139 17.58 3.68 10.75
N LEU A 140 16.29 3.83 10.46
CA LEU A 140 15.62 5.13 10.46
C LEU A 140 15.64 5.82 11.83
N GLY A 141 15.50 5.05 12.92
CA GLY A 141 15.64 5.55 14.28
C GLY A 141 17.01 6.17 14.53
N ARG A 142 18.07 5.49 14.09
CA ARG A 142 19.46 5.99 14.15
C ARG A 142 19.68 7.23 13.28
N GLN A 143 19.06 7.28 12.10
CA GLN A 143 19.18 8.47 11.24
C GLN A 143 18.48 9.70 11.84
N MET A 144 17.34 9.52 12.51
CA MET A 144 16.68 10.60 13.24
C MET A 144 17.45 11.07 14.47
N HIS A 145 18.18 10.17 15.12
CA HIS A 145 19.04 10.50 16.25
C HIS A 145 20.02 11.65 15.91
N PHE A 146 20.74 11.57 14.77
CA PHE A 146 21.66 12.64 14.35
C PHE A 146 20.97 14.00 14.12
N VAL A 147 19.72 13.99 13.66
CA VAL A 147 18.92 15.21 13.50
C VAL A 147 18.56 15.79 14.86
N GLN A 148 18.25 14.94 15.84
CA GLN A 148 17.93 15.35 17.20
C GLN A 148 19.17 15.92 17.90
N ASP A 149 20.35 15.34 17.69
CA ASP A 149 21.62 15.86 18.22
C ASP A 149 21.94 17.25 17.67
N ALA A 150 21.57 17.54 16.43
CA ALA A 150 21.71 18.88 15.87
C ALA A 150 20.88 19.95 16.61
N ALA A 151 19.86 19.54 17.39
CA ALA A 151 19.12 20.40 18.31
C ALA A 151 19.70 20.44 19.73
N SER A 152 20.82 19.77 20.02
CA SER A 152 21.61 20.01 21.22
C SER A 152 22.66 21.11 20.96
N PRO A 153 22.70 22.18 21.78
CA PRO A 153 23.74 23.20 21.69
C PRO A 153 25.16 22.64 21.78
N ALA A 154 25.38 21.64 22.64
CA ALA A 154 26.70 21.04 22.82
C ALA A 154 27.15 20.27 21.57
N HIS A 155 26.25 19.52 20.95
CA HIS A 155 26.53 18.71 19.75
C HIS A 155 26.74 19.58 18.50
N ALA A 156 25.98 20.68 18.38
CA ALA A 156 26.16 21.67 17.31
C ALA A 156 27.40 22.56 17.49
N ARG A 157 28.04 22.55 18.68
CA ARG A 157 29.19 23.41 19.04
C ARG A 157 30.44 22.62 19.43
N ASN A 158 30.54 21.35 19.05
CA ASN A 158 31.70 20.49 19.37
C ASN A 158 32.10 20.57 20.85
N ASP A 159 31.11 20.46 21.74
CA ASP A 159 31.29 20.62 23.19
C ASP A 159 31.02 19.32 23.96
N PRO A 160 32.01 18.42 24.06
CA PRO A 160 31.81 17.15 24.76
C PRO A 160 31.64 17.37 26.26
N HIS A 161 30.67 16.69 26.86
CA HIS A 161 30.31 16.87 28.25
C HIS A 161 29.94 15.52 28.92
N VAL A 162 30.13 15.43 30.24
CA VAL A 162 29.84 14.24 31.06
C VAL A 162 29.12 14.56 32.38
N LEU A 163 28.86 15.84 32.61
CA LEU A 163 28.15 16.35 33.78
C LEU A 163 26.81 16.92 33.33
N PHE A 164 26.00 17.36 34.30
CA PHE A 164 24.71 17.99 34.02
C PHE A 164 24.80 19.07 32.94
N ASN A 165 23.94 18.95 31.94
CA ASN A 165 23.93 19.72 30.70
C ASN A 165 22.47 19.99 30.28
N TYR A 166 22.29 20.58 29.10
CA TYR A 166 20.98 20.82 28.49
C TYR A 166 20.12 19.55 28.44
N GLU A 167 20.70 18.44 28.00
CA GLU A 167 20.02 17.19 27.72
C GLU A 167 19.52 16.47 28.96
N SER A 168 20.36 16.34 29.99
CA SER A 168 19.95 15.83 31.31
C SER A 168 18.90 16.76 31.96
N ALA A 169 18.93 18.07 31.67
CA ALA A 169 17.88 18.98 32.12
C ALA A 169 16.54 18.70 31.41
N ILE A 170 16.57 18.43 30.10
CA ILE A 170 15.36 18.13 29.32
C ILE A 170 14.75 16.81 29.79
N ASP A 171 15.55 15.77 30.02
CA ASP A 171 15.06 14.51 30.57
C ASP A 171 14.46 14.67 31.98
N GLY A 172 15.12 15.45 32.84
CA GLY A 172 14.59 15.80 34.15
C GLY A 172 13.24 16.54 34.07
N LEU A 173 13.04 17.38 33.05
CA LEU A 173 11.77 18.09 32.81
C LEU A 173 10.69 17.18 32.21
N ARG A 174 11.06 16.28 31.31
CA ARG A 174 10.18 15.22 30.78
C ARG A 174 9.57 14.39 31.90
N LEU A 175 10.37 14.01 32.90
CA LEU A 175 9.93 13.21 34.04
C LEU A 175 9.10 14.01 35.07
N ARG A 176 9.49 15.25 35.38
CA ARG A 176 8.89 16.04 36.46
C ARG A 176 7.72 16.93 36.02
N GLU A 177 7.70 17.32 34.75
CA GLU A 177 6.75 18.27 34.15
C GLU A 177 6.26 17.80 32.77
N SER A 178 5.74 16.58 32.72
CA SER A 178 5.30 15.93 31.48
C SER A 178 4.33 16.76 30.64
N ALA A 179 3.46 17.57 31.26
CA ALA A 179 2.54 18.47 30.53
C ALA A 179 3.27 19.60 29.79
N THR A 180 4.30 20.20 30.40
CA THR A 180 5.14 21.23 29.78
C THR A 180 5.91 20.62 28.61
N PHE A 181 6.52 19.45 28.84
CA PHE A 181 7.27 18.73 27.83
C PHE A 181 6.38 18.32 26.65
N ALA A 182 5.19 17.76 26.90
CA ALA A 182 4.20 17.45 25.87
C ALA A 182 3.78 18.69 25.07
N GLY A 183 3.64 19.85 25.73
CA GLY A 183 3.37 21.13 25.05
C GLY A 183 4.48 21.53 24.06
N TRP A 184 5.74 21.25 24.38
CA TRP A 184 6.85 21.45 23.43
C TRP A 184 6.84 20.44 22.29
N LEU A 185 6.41 19.21 22.55
CA LEU A 185 6.22 18.24 21.48
C LEU A 185 5.14 18.79 20.52
N ASP A 186 3.96 19.21 21.00
CA ASP A 186 2.77 19.59 20.21
C ASP A 186 2.90 20.86 19.35
N GLY A 187 3.62 21.90 19.79
CA GLY A 187 3.68 23.23 19.13
C GLY A 187 2.35 24.01 19.26
N ALA A 188 2.23 25.29 19.62
CA ALA A 188 3.10 26.48 19.54
C ALA A 188 2.72 27.54 20.64
N PRO A 189 3.24 28.80 20.58
CA PRO A 189 2.42 29.84 19.89
C PRO A 189 3.03 30.62 18.71
N ASP A 190 4.31 31.00 18.65
CA ASP A 190 4.77 31.96 17.62
C ASP A 190 5.83 31.41 16.62
N THR A 191 5.37 30.57 15.69
CA THR A 191 5.96 30.25 14.35
C THR A 191 7.37 29.59 14.27
N PRO A 192 7.86 29.35 13.05
CA PRO A 192 8.02 28.08 12.33
C PRO A 192 9.15 27.18 12.87
N GLY A 193 8.88 25.87 13.03
CA GLY A 193 9.87 24.87 13.46
C GLY A 193 10.05 23.70 12.48
N ALA A 194 9.14 23.53 11.53
CA ALA A 194 9.32 22.56 10.44
C ALA A 194 10.25 23.15 9.38
N PRO A 195 11.16 22.35 8.82
CA PRO A 195 11.99 22.80 7.71
C PRO A 195 11.10 23.00 6.48
N ASP A 196 11.27 24.11 5.77
CA ASP A 196 10.57 24.35 4.51
C ASP A 196 10.99 23.32 3.45
N ALA A 197 10.03 22.70 2.76
CA ALA A 197 10.28 21.62 1.80
C ALA A 197 11.34 21.96 0.72
N GLY A 198 11.60 23.24 0.45
CA GLY A 198 12.68 23.71 -0.41
C GLY A 198 14.08 23.25 0.02
N TRP A 199 14.29 22.82 1.27
CA TRP A 199 15.56 22.25 1.75
C TRP A 199 16.05 21.09 0.88
N GLN A 200 15.12 20.32 0.30
CA GLN A 200 15.43 19.14 -0.54
C GLN A 200 16.18 19.51 -1.82
N THR A 201 15.99 20.75 -2.29
CA THR A 201 16.51 21.24 -3.56
C THR A 201 17.74 22.14 -3.42
N LEU A 202 18.20 22.39 -2.19
CA LEU A 202 19.42 23.15 -1.94
C LEU A 202 20.65 22.41 -2.48
N ASP A 203 21.64 23.18 -2.91
CA ASP A 203 22.92 22.66 -3.37
C ASP A 203 23.54 21.74 -2.31
N GLY A 204 24.17 20.66 -2.78
CA GLY A 204 24.77 19.67 -1.91
C GLY A 204 26.22 19.88 -1.61
N ASN A 205 26.59 19.59 -0.37
CA ASN A 205 27.98 19.39 -0.02
C ASN A 205 28.50 18.11 -0.70
N PRO A 206 29.60 18.16 -1.47
CA PRO A 206 30.13 16.99 -2.17
C PRO A 206 30.49 15.81 -1.27
N LEU A 207 30.77 16.05 0.02
CA LEU A 207 31.12 15.01 0.99
C LEU A 207 29.90 14.25 1.53
N ALA A 208 28.71 14.84 1.44
CA ALA A 208 27.45 14.26 1.89
C ALA A 208 26.31 14.73 0.96
N PRO A 209 26.26 14.18 -0.27
CA PRO A 209 25.42 14.71 -1.33
C PRO A 209 23.93 14.48 -1.10
N ILE A 210 23.55 13.48 -0.31
CA ILE A 210 22.13 13.16 -0.04
C ILE A 210 21.46 14.32 0.69
N ALA A 211 20.27 14.69 0.23
CA ALA A 211 19.58 15.90 0.66
C ALA A 211 19.40 15.99 2.19
N ILE A 212 19.25 14.85 2.89
CA ILE A 212 19.08 14.81 4.35
C ILE A 212 20.18 15.55 5.13
N ALA A 213 21.37 15.73 4.54
CA ALA A 213 22.41 16.56 5.14
C ALA A 213 21.91 17.99 5.44
N ARG A 214 21.07 18.56 4.57
CA ARG A 214 20.55 19.93 4.68
C ARG A 214 19.52 20.11 5.80
N LEU A 215 18.99 19.02 6.35
CA LEU A 215 18.22 19.08 7.59
C LEU A 215 19.13 19.44 8.77
N ILE A 216 20.40 19.02 8.76
CA ILE A 216 21.36 19.30 9.83
C ILE A 216 22.16 20.56 9.50
N ASP A 217 22.77 20.63 8.31
CA ASP A 217 23.54 21.79 7.84
C ASP A 217 23.28 22.03 6.35
N ALA A 218 22.72 23.21 6.05
CA ALA A 218 22.40 23.67 4.71
C ALA A 218 23.50 24.59 4.12
N ASP A 219 24.66 24.73 4.77
CA ASP A 219 25.80 25.56 4.37
C ASP A 219 25.42 27.05 4.15
N ARG A 220 24.51 27.60 4.96
CA ARG A 220 23.98 28.98 4.83
C ARG A 220 24.54 29.95 5.86
N TYR A 221 24.82 29.47 7.08
CA TYR A 221 25.34 30.24 8.18
C TYR A 221 26.88 30.22 8.16
N THR A 222 27.47 31.36 7.84
CA THR A 222 28.92 31.51 7.64
C THR A 222 29.65 32.00 8.90
N GLY A 223 28.96 32.10 10.03
CA GLY A 223 29.49 32.74 11.24
C GLY A 223 29.52 34.27 11.19
N ALA A 224 29.15 34.88 10.06
CA ALA A 224 29.09 36.34 9.87
C ALA A 224 27.66 36.87 9.64
N ASN A 225 26.69 35.98 9.41
CA ASN A 225 25.34 36.30 8.97
C ASN A 225 24.24 35.66 9.86
N PRO A 226 24.28 35.82 11.20
CA PRO A 226 23.41 35.10 12.14
C PRO A 226 21.91 35.27 11.86
N ALA A 227 21.50 36.37 11.23
CA ALA A 227 20.12 36.61 10.82
C ALA A 227 19.54 35.51 9.91
N VAL A 228 20.37 34.88 9.06
CA VAL A 228 19.93 33.80 8.15
C VAL A 228 19.34 32.60 8.90
N THR A 229 19.76 32.40 10.16
CA THR A 229 19.38 31.24 10.95
C THR A 229 17.91 31.24 11.36
N THR A 230 17.21 32.36 11.26
CA THR A 230 15.76 32.42 11.49
C THR A 230 14.94 32.19 10.22
N GLY A 231 15.61 32.00 9.08
CA GLY A 231 14.97 31.69 7.80
C GLY A 231 14.50 30.25 7.69
N ALA A 232 13.54 30.01 6.79
CA ALA A 232 12.85 28.71 6.68
C ALA A 232 13.70 27.56 6.10
N LEU A 233 14.83 27.88 5.46
CA LEU A 233 15.72 26.94 4.76
C LEU A 233 17.04 26.68 5.52
N ILE A 234 17.05 26.89 6.83
CA ILE A 234 18.25 26.69 7.66
C ILE A 234 18.37 25.23 8.11
N GLY A 235 19.61 24.72 8.18
CA GLY A 235 19.92 23.48 8.88
C GLY A 235 19.80 23.64 10.40
N LEU A 236 19.42 22.55 11.08
CA LEU A 236 19.18 22.56 12.51
C LEU A 236 20.45 22.85 13.32
N ALA A 237 21.61 22.32 12.93
CA ALA A 237 22.88 22.60 13.60
C ALA A 237 23.29 24.07 13.44
N GLU A 238 23.04 24.68 12.28
CA GLU A 238 23.30 26.10 12.04
C GLU A 238 22.42 26.99 12.93
N TYR A 239 21.12 26.67 13.01
CA TYR A 239 20.19 27.35 13.91
C TYR A 239 20.65 27.22 15.36
N THR A 240 20.92 26.00 15.81
CA THR A 240 21.33 25.73 17.19
C THR A 240 22.66 26.43 17.53
N ASN A 241 23.65 26.33 16.64
CA ASN A 241 24.98 26.91 16.83
C ASN A 241 24.94 28.44 16.99
N ALA A 242 24.23 29.16 16.11
CA ALA A 242 24.18 30.62 16.17
C ALA A 242 23.32 31.15 17.33
N ASN A 243 22.39 30.34 17.82
CA ASN A 243 21.33 30.81 18.71
C ASN A 243 21.49 30.46 20.18
N PHE A 244 22.29 29.46 20.52
CA PHE A 244 22.38 28.97 21.89
C PHE A 244 23.83 28.79 22.32
N PHE A 245 24.08 28.95 23.62
CA PHE A 245 25.35 28.53 24.22
C PHE A 245 25.30 27.06 24.63
N SER A 246 26.47 26.42 24.67
CA SER A 246 26.72 25.20 25.44
C SER A 246 27.61 25.53 26.64
N GLU A 247 27.73 24.58 27.56
CA GLU A 247 28.30 24.71 28.90
C GLU A 247 29.71 25.31 28.89
N ASP A 248 30.60 24.79 28.04
CA ASP A 248 31.99 25.25 27.94
C ASP A 248 32.22 26.16 26.70
N ARG A 249 31.15 26.63 26.04
CA ARG A 249 31.24 27.52 24.85
C ARG A 249 30.42 28.80 25.01
N ILE A 250 30.46 29.41 26.19
CA ILE A 250 29.87 30.72 26.46
C ILE A 250 30.86 31.84 26.09
N PHE A 251 30.47 32.73 25.18
CA PHE A 251 31.28 33.86 24.70
C PHE A 251 32.70 33.49 24.21
N THR A 252 32.76 32.55 23.28
CA THR A 252 34.01 32.09 22.64
C THR A 252 34.31 32.80 21.32
N GLU A 253 33.73 33.98 21.06
CA GLU A 253 33.93 34.71 19.79
C GLU A 253 35.40 35.08 19.50
N ASN A 254 36.19 35.20 20.57
CA ASN A 254 37.60 35.55 20.57
C ASN A 254 38.53 34.35 20.82
N ASP A 255 38.02 33.12 20.87
CA ASP A 255 38.86 31.93 21.00
C ASP A 255 39.82 31.82 19.80
N THR A 256 41.03 31.34 20.07
CA THR A 256 42.06 31.15 19.03
C THR A 256 41.91 29.82 18.31
N ASN A 257 41.27 28.83 18.94
CA ASN A 257 41.03 27.52 18.34
C ASN A 257 39.75 27.55 17.48
N PRO A 258 39.82 27.36 16.15
CA PRO A 258 38.64 27.36 15.28
C PRO A 258 37.59 26.32 15.65
N GLN A 259 37.98 25.23 16.33
CA GLN A 259 37.06 24.17 16.77
C GLN A 259 36.21 24.56 17.98
N THR A 260 36.61 25.59 18.74
CA THR A 260 35.88 26.10 19.91
C THR A 260 35.42 27.55 19.75
N ARG A 261 35.85 28.22 18.67
CA ARG A 261 35.53 29.61 18.37
C ARG A 261 34.19 29.73 17.67
N PHE A 262 33.22 30.31 18.37
CA PHE A 262 31.88 30.56 17.84
C PHE A 262 31.57 32.06 17.89
N PRO A 263 31.36 32.74 16.74
CA PRO A 263 31.11 34.18 16.71
C PRO A 263 29.78 34.62 17.32
N PHE A 264 28.81 33.70 17.46
CA PHE A 264 27.49 33.96 18.03
C PHE A 264 27.03 32.80 18.95
N PRO A 265 26.12 33.07 19.89
CA PRO A 265 25.78 34.41 20.40
C PRO A 265 27.01 35.12 20.98
N ASN A 266 27.11 36.45 20.87
CA ASN A 266 28.25 37.21 21.43
C ASN A 266 27.81 38.22 22.47
N ARG A 267 28.78 38.89 23.10
CA ARG A 267 28.54 39.86 24.18
C ARG A 267 27.71 41.07 23.77
N ASN A 268 27.70 41.44 22.48
CA ASN A 268 26.90 42.54 21.97
C ASN A 268 25.48 42.11 21.58
N SER A 269 25.23 40.81 21.46
CA SER A 269 23.91 40.23 21.15
C SER A 269 23.00 40.09 22.38
N VAL A 270 23.47 40.46 23.58
CA VAL A 270 22.75 40.25 24.84
C VAL A 270 22.54 41.54 25.63
N VAL A 271 21.47 41.55 26.42
CA VAL A 271 21.21 42.57 27.45
C VAL A 271 21.04 41.91 28.81
N GLU A 272 21.38 42.61 29.87
CA GLU A 272 21.12 42.13 31.23
C GLU A 272 19.71 42.48 31.68
N GLN A 273 19.00 41.49 32.25
CA GLN A 273 17.65 41.67 32.75
C GLN A 273 17.46 40.94 34.07
N ASP A 274 16.82 41.61 35.04
CA ASP A 274 16.38 40.99 36.29
C ASP A 274 15.04 40.26 36.06
N VAL A 275 15.01 38.97 36.35
CA VAL A 275 13.85 38.08 36.21
C VAL A 275 13.48 37.52 37.58
N ASP A 276 12.18 37.47 37.87
CA ASP A 276 11.67 36.84 39.09
C ASP A 276 11.72 35.31 38.93
N VAL A 277 12.43 34.63 39.82
CA VAL A 277 12.53 33.16 39.86
C VAL A 277 12.07 32.62 41.20
N GLN A 278 11.43 31.45 41.20
CA GLN A 278 10.97 30.78 42.42
C GLN A 278 12.08 29.88 42.96
N VAL A 279 12.50 30.10 44.21
CA VAL A 279 13.49 29.28 44.91
C VAL A 279 12.97 28.97 46.31
N GLY A 280 12.70 27.70 46.60
CA GLY A 280 12.23 27.27 47.92
C GLY A 280 10.91 27.92 48.37
N GLY A 281 10.01 28.26 47.43
CA GLY A 281 8.74 28.93 47.72
C GLY A 281 8.85 30.46 47.88
N ALA A 282 10.03 31.04 47.71
CA ALA A 282 10.24 32.49 47.69
C ALA A 282 10.52 32.97 46.25
N THR A 283 10.01 34.15 45.92
CA THR A 283 10.36 34.86 44.67
C THR A 283 11.62 35.67 44.90
N VAL A 284 12.67 35.36 44.14
CA VAL A 284 13.94 36.12 44.17
C VAL A 284 14.23 36.69 42.79
N LYS A 285 14.83 37.89 42.74
CA LYS A 285 15.32 38.46 41.49
C LYS A 285 16.65 37.84 41.13
N ARG A 286 16.73 37.21 39.96
CA ARG A 286 17.96 36.70 39.37
C ARG A 286 18.22 37.42 38.06
N ARG A 287 19.47 37.83 37.86
CA ARG A 287 19.88 38.51 36.65
C ARG A 287 20.32 37.51 35.57
N TYR A 288 19.81 37.70 34.37
CA TYR A 288 20.12 36.90 33.19
C TYR A 288 20.68 37.77 32.07
N LEU A 289 21.46 37.14 31.20
CA LEU A 289 21.78 37.62 29.88
C LEU A 289 20.66 37.16 28.95
N VAL A 290 19.88 38.10 28.43
CA VAL A 290 18.77 37.86 27.51
C VAL A 290 19.23 38.19 26.10
N LYS A 291 18.94 37.30 25.16
CA LYS A 291 19.29 37.50 23.75
C LYS A 291 18.45 38.62 23.15
N ALA A 292 19.10 39.70 22.75
CA ALA A 292 18.46 40.92 22.23
C ALA A 292 18.80 41.21 20.75
N GLY A 293 19.81 40.53 20.20
CA GLY A 293 20.20 40.68 18.80
C GLY A 293 20.70 39.37 18.19
N ASP A 294 20.93 39.40 16.88
CA ASP A 294 21.59 38.37 16.06
C ASP A 294 20.90 36.99 16.06
N GLY A 295 20.08 36.72 15.04
CA GLY A 295 19.32 35.48 14.93
C GLY A 295 18.01 35.53 15.73
N ALA A 296 17.62 34.41 16.34
CA ALA A 296 16.47 34.35 17.25
C ALA A 296 16.74 35.20 18.50
N THR A 297 15.73 35.86 19.07
CA THR A 297 15.88 36.75 20.23
C THR A 297 14.71 36.60 21.21
N GLY A 298 14.79 37.28 22.36
CA GLY A 298 13.69 37.36 23.33
C GLY A 298 13.70 36.29 24.42
N TYR A 299 14.83 35.63 24.67
CA TYR A 299 14.94 34.55 25.66
C TYR A 299 16.27 34.58 26.42
N ARG A 300 16.32 33.90 27.56
CA ARG A 300 17.52 33.83 28.42
C ARG A 300 18.58 32.94 27.77
N LEU A 301 19.82 33.43 27.72
CA LEU A 301 20.99 32.69 27.20
C LEU A 301 21.91 32.17 28.30
N ALA A 302 22.08 32.94 29.37
CA ALA A 302 22.91 32.53 30.48
C ALA A 302 22.58 33.36 31.72
N THR A 303 22.97 32.86 32.88
CA THR A 303 22.87 33.60 34.13
C THR A 303 24.00 34.61 34.24
N VAL A 304 23.74 35.77 34.84
CA VAL A 304 24.81 36.66 35.30
C VAL A 304 25.35 36.11 36.63
N GLY A 305 26.68 35.98 36.73
CA GLY A 305 27.32 35.48 37.94
C GLY A 305 26.93 36.25 39.19
N PHE A 306 26.45 35.55 40.23
CA PHE A 306 25.90 36.15 41.45
C PHE A 306 26.86 37.13 42.14
N LEU A 307 28.16 36.82 42.16
CA LEU A 307 29.18 37.66 42.79
C LEU A 307 29.85 38.64 41.82
N ARG A 308 29.42 38.73 40.55
CA ARG A 308 30.13 39.50 39.52
C ARG A 308 30.26 40.97 39.88
N ASP A 309 29.14 41.61 40.22
CA ASP A 309 29.13 43.04 40.52
C ASP A 309 29.92 43.34 41.80
N TYR A 310 29.93 42.40 42.75
CA TYR A 310 30.75 42.48 43.96
C TYR A 310 32.25 42.38 43.63
N HIS A 311 32.67 41.41 42.80
CA HIS A 311 34.06 41.28 42.37
C HIS A 311 34.54 42.52 41.60
N ARG A 312 33.73 43.01 40.65
CA ARG A 312 34.03 44.24 39.89
C ARG A 312 34.17 45.46 40.80
N ARG A 313 33.21 45.65 41.71
CA ARG A 313 33.19 46.81 42.62
C ARG A 313 34.39 46.86 43.55
N PHE A 314 34.84 45.70 44.05
CA PHE A 314 35.90 45.62 45.04
C PHE A 314 37.26 45.17 44.46
N GLY A 315 37.36 44.95 43.15
CA GLY A 315 38.61 44.55 42.49
C GLY A 315 39.18 43.23 43.01
N LEU A 316 38.31 42.29 43.42
CA LEU A 316 38.74 41.05 44.08
C LEU A 316 39.38 40.10 43.07
N ASP A 317 40.67 39.86 43.26
CA ASP A 317 41.51 38.91 42.52
C ASP A 317 41.28 38.90 41.00
N PRO A 318 41.71 39.96 40.28
CA PRO A 318 41.49 40.13 38.84
C PRO A 318 42.09 38.99 37.99
N GLY A 319 43.07 38.25 38.54
CA GLY A 319 43.70 37.11 37.87
C GLY A 319 42.95 35.79 38.04
N ARG A 320 42.06 35.68 39.04
CA ARG A 320 41.26 34.47 39.29
C ARG A 320 39.77 34.64 39.04
N PHE A 321 39.24 35.85 39.15
CA PHE A 321 37.85 36.11 38.82
C PHE A 321 37.64 36.03 37.31
N ARG A 322 37.11 34.90 36.86
CA ARG A 322 36.56 34.75 35.52
C ARG A 322 35.07 35.08 35.61
N GLU A 323 34.59 35.95 34.73
CA GLU A 323 33.16 36.19 34.56
C GLU A 323 32.50 34.96 33.94
N THR A 324 32.30 33.93 34.75
CA THR A 324 31.67 32.68 34.33
C THR A 324 30.17 32.86 34.47
N SER A 325 29.51 33.10 33.33
CA SER A 325 28.07 32.88 33.23
C SER A 325 27.80 31.37 33.33
N SER A 326 26.59 31.00 33.70
CA SER A 326 26.20 29.58 33.80
C SER A 326 24.83 29.36 33.17
N LEU A 327 24.61 28.17 32.62
CA LEU A 327 23.32 27.73 32.10
C LEU A 327 22.58 27.03 33.23
N ASP A 328 21.41 27.53 33.61
CA ASP A 328 20.55 26.89 34.61
C ASP A 328 19.28 26.34 33.95
N GLU A 329 18.46 25.60 34.71
CA GLU A 329 17.23 25.00 34.17
C GLU A 329 16.28 26.04 33.55
N ALA A 330 16.31 27.28 34.02
CA ALA A 330 15.48 28.35 33.47
C ALA A 330 15.93 28.77 32.06
N VAL A 331 17.25 28.81 31.83
CA VAL A 331 17.83 28.97 30.49
C VAL A 331 17.50 27.76 29.61
N TYR A 332 17.68 26.54 30.13
CA TYR A 332 17.39 25.34 29.33
C TYR A 332 15.92 25.18 28.96
N ARG A 333 14.98 25.67 29.76
CA ARG A 333 13.55 25.73 29.39
C ARG A 333 13.31 26.63 28.17
N ASP A 334 13.95 27.80 28.15
CA ASP A 334 13.85 28.71 27.00
C ASP A 334 14.46 28.10 25.73
N TYR A 335 15.51 27.29 25.90
CA TYR A 335 16.14 26.54 24.81
C TYR A 335 15.20 25.43 24.32
N ALA A 336 14.66 24.63 25.23
CA ALA A 336 13.77 23.51 24.93
C ALA A 336 12.52 23.94 24.17
N GLU A 337 11.90 25.05 24.59
CA GLU A 337 10.75 25.64 23.91
C GLU A 337 11.01 25.89 22.41
N ARG A 338 12.28 26.08 22.02
CA ARG A 338 12.69 26.36 20.64
C ARG A 338 13.29 25.15 19.94
N LEU A 339 14.01 24.30 20.66
CA LEU A 339 14.81 23.22 20.09
C LEU A 339 14.04 21.89 20.04
N VAL A 340 13.22 21.57 21.05
CA VAL A 340 12.41 20.34 21.07
C VAL A 340 11.41 20.25 19.92
N PRO A 341 10.60 21.29 19.63
CA PRO A 341 9.70 21.24 18.47
C PRO A 341 10.44 21.08 17.13
N ARG A 342 11.64 21.66 17.00
CA ARG A 342 12.47 21.56 15.80
C ARG A 342 13.08 20.17 15.64
N ALA A 343 13.59 19.58 16.73
CA ALA A 343 14.09 18.19 16.72
C ALA A 343 13.03 17.24 16.15
N VAL A 344 11.80 17.32 16.66
CA VAL A 344 10.67 16.51 16.19
C VAL A 344 10.31 16.82 14.73
N ALA A 345 10.20 18.11 14.36
CA ALA A 345 9.76 18.49 13.03
C ALA A 345 10.79 18.16 11.93
N TYR A 346 12.09 18.32 12.20
CA TYR A 346 13.15 17.93 11.28
C TYR A 346 13.27 16.39 11.19
N SER A 347 13.09 15.64 12.30
CA SER A 347 12.98 14.17 12.25
C SER A 347 11.78 13.71 11.42
N THR A 348 10.65 14.41 11.52
CA THR A 348 9.45 14.15 10.71
C THR A 348 9.76 14.31 9.22
N ALA A 349 10.42 15.41 8.84
CA ALA A 349 10.84 15.67 7.46
C ALA A 349 11.82 14.60 6.92
N LEU A 350 12.68 14.03 7.76
CA LEU A 350 13.57 12.92 7.37
C LEU A 350 12.77 11.66 7.02
N LEU A 351 11.76 11.29 7.82
CA LEU A 351 10.90 10.15 7.55
C LEU A 351 10.06 10.35 6.30
N ASP A 352 9.45 11.52 6.15
CA ASP A 352 8.68 11.88 4.95
C ASP A 352 9.57 11.81 3.71
N TYR A 353 10.81 12.32 3.80
CA TYR A 353 11.77 12.21 2.72
C TYR A 353 12.10 10.74 2.41
N PHE A 354 12.26 9.87 3.40
CA PHE A 354 12.53 8.45 3.15
C PHE A 354 11.39 7.79 2.35
N PHE A 355 10.12 8.06 2.69
CA PHE A 355 8.95 7.44 2.08
C PHE A 355 8.29 8.28 0.96
N ARG A 356 8.92 9.36 0.48
CA ARG A 356 8.34 10.28 -0.51
C ARG A 356 8.07 9.68 -1.89
N GLY A 357 8.72 8.56 -2.22
CA GLY A 357 8.53 7.87 -3.49
C GLY A 357 7.15 7.22 -3.57
N ARG A 358 6.30 7.70 -4.48
CA ARG A 358 4.91 7.24 -4.64
C ARG A 358 4.68 6.71 -6.05
N LEU A 359 4.11 5.51 -6.13
CA LEU A 359 3.82 4.81 -7.37
C LEU A 359 2.31 4.60 -7.47
N PHE A 360 1.76 4.74 -8.68
CA PHE A 360 0.38 4.39 -8.95
C PHE A 360 0.32 3.42 -10.13
N VAL A 361 -0.47 2.36 -9.97
CA VAL A 361 -0.68 1.34 -11.00
C VAL A 361 -2.16 1.26 -11.33
N SER A 362 -2.47 1.13 -12.62
CA SER A 362 -3.84 0.87 -13.10
C SER A 362 -3.81 0.05 -14.37
N GLY A 363 -4.92 -0.63 -14.66
CA GLY A 363 -5.06 -1.49 -15.84
C GLY A 363 -5.15 -2.96 -15.45
N ASP A 364 -4.94 -3.83 -16.44
CA ASP A 364 -4.91 -5.29 -16.28
C ASP A 364 -3.56 -5.83 -16.76
N ASP A 365 -3.41 -7.15 -16.72
CA ASP A 365 -2.20 -7.85 -17.15
C ASP A 365 -1.83 -7.67 -18.64
N ARG A 366 -2.68 -7.06 -19.47
CA ARG A 366 -2.41 -6.83 -20.91
C ARG A 366 -2.20 -5.39 -21.29
N SER A 367 -2.69 -4.47 -20.47
CA SER A 367 -2.54 -3.03 -20.67
C SER A 367 -2.49 -2.35 -19.30
N MET A 368 -1.35 -2.51 -18.64
CA MET A 368 -1.02 -1.84 -17.39
C MET A 368 -0.30 -0.53 -17.67
N LEU A 369 -0.49 0.44 -16.77
CA LEU A 369 0.38 1.62 -16.68
C LEU A 369 0.95 1.77 -15.27
N ILE A 370 2.15 2.33 -15.21
CA ILE A 370 2.80 2.80 -13.98
C ILE A 370 2.92 4.31 -14.08
N ARG A 371 2.46 5.04 -13.07
CA ARG A 371 2.60 6.49 -12.96
C ARG A 371 3.48 6.85 -11.77
N ASN A 372 4.46 7.71 -12.02
CA ASN A 372 5.16 8.40 -10.94
C ASN A 372 4.17 9.39 -10.27
N SER A 373 3.79 9.11 -9.03
CA SER A 373 2.89 9.95 -8.25
C SER A 373 3.61 10.69 -7.12
N SER A 374 4.94 10.71 -7.11
CA SER A 374 5.72 11.63 -6.27
C SER A 374 5.87 13.00 -6.94
N ASP A 375 6.41 13.95 -6.19
CA ASP A 375 6.66 15.32 -6.63
C ASP A 375 8.03 15.50 -7.30
N GLU A 376 8.79 14.41 -7.43
CA GLU A 376 10.15 14.41 -7.97
C GLU A 376 10.31 13.44 -9.15
N PRO A 377 11.24 13.72 -10.10
CA PRO A 377 11.52 12.80 -11.19
C PRO A 377 12.10 11.47 -10.65
N MET A 378 11.63 10.37 -11.21
CA MET A 378 12.17 9.03 -11.00
C MET A 378 12.99 8.62 -12.22
N ASN A 379 14.16 8.03 -12.04
CA ASN A 379 14.91 7.39 -13.13
C ASN A 379 15.55 6.11 -12.62
N GLY A 380 15.06 4.97 -13.07
CA GLY A 380 15.47 3.68 -12.52
C GLY A 380 14.64 2.53 -13.06
N THR A 381 14.64 1.45 -12.28
CA THR A 381 13.97 0.19 -12.64
C THR A 381 12.76 -0.04 -11.76
N PHE A 382 11.65 -0.41 -12.40
CA PHE A 382 10.38 -0.82 -11.79
C PHE A 382 10.25 -2.33 -12.01
N THR A 383 10.18 -3.11 -10.93
CA THR A 383 10.07 -4.57 -11.00
C THR A 383 8.88 -5.06 -10.20
N LEU A 384 8.08 -5.92 -10.80
CA LEU A 384 6.92 -6.53 -10.15
C LEU A 384 7.32 -7.84 -9.46
N TYR A 385 6.85 -8.04 -8.23
CA TYR A 385 7.08 -9.25 -7.43
C TYR A 385 5.76 -9.87 -7.00
N TYR A 386 5.77 -11.18 -6.75
CA TYR A 386 4.66 -11.93 -6.16
C TYR A 386 5.19 -12.89 -5.11
N ASP A 387 4.35 -13.28 -4.15
CA ASP A 387 4.64 -14.38 -3.23
C ASP A 387 3.98 -15.66 -3.73
N ASP A 388 4.73 -16.76 -3.76
CA ASP A 388 4.18 -18.08 -4.05
C ASP A 388 3.52 -18.72 -2.80
N ALA A 389 2.88 -19.87 -2.98
CA ALA A 389 2.19 -20.58 -1.89
C ALA A 389 3.09 -20.96 -0.69
N ALA A 390 4.42 -20.92 -0.84
CA ALA A 390 5.39 -21.15 0.24
C ALA A 390 5.91 -19.83 0.85
N ASP A 391 5.24 -18.70 0.58
CA ASP A 391 5.63 -17.34 0.99
C ASP A 391 7.00 -16.89 0.46
N VAL A 392 7.45 -17.51 -0.65
CA VAL A 392 8.68 -17.14 -1.34
C VAL A 392 8.39 -16.01 -2.32
N ARG A 393 9.01 -14.84 -2.10
CA ARG A 393 8.93 -13.70 -3.00
C ARG A 393 9.77 -13.92 -4.25
N ARG A 394 9.16 -13.71 -5.41
CA ARG A 394 9.76 -13.92 -6.72
C ARG A 394 9.48 -12.72 -7.62
N PRO A 395 10.44 -12.31 -8.48
CA PRO A 395 10.13 -11.38 -9.55
C PRO A 395 9.16 -12.05 -10.53
N VAL A 396 8.20 -11.28 -11.03
CA VAL A 396 7.32 -11.72 -12.13
C VAL A 396 8.15 -11.73 -13.42
N PRO A 397 8.26 -12.86 -14.14
CA PRO A 397 9.08 -12.96 -15.35
C PRO A 397 8.68 -11.91 -16.40
N GLY A 398 9.66 -11.18 -16.93
CA GLY A 398 9.44 -10.14 -17.96
C GLY A 398 8.84 -8.82 -17.45
N ALA A 399 8.43 -8.74 -16.18
CA ALA A 399 7.85 -7.55 -15.58
C ALA A 399 8.90 -6.68 -14.86
N SER A 400 9.91 -6.26 -15.61
CA SER A 400 10.93 -5.31 -15.16
C SER A 400 11.17 -4.27 -16.24
N TRP A 401 10.99 -3.00 -15.89
CA TRP A 401 11.00 -1.88 -16.84
C TRP A 401 11.94 -0.80 -16.32
N THR A 402 12.82 -0.29 -17.18
CA THR A 402 13.74 0.79 -16.83
C THR A 402 13.36 2.05 -17.59
N GLY A 403 13.29 3.18 -16.90
CA GLY A 403 12.95 4.45 -17.55
C GLY A 403 12.98 5.63 -16.60
N ALA A 404 12.88 6.82 -17.20
CA ALA A 404 12.75 8.08 -16.50
C ALA A 404 11.29 8.58 -16.57
N LEU A 405 10.72 8.92 -15.41
CA LEU A 405 9.38 9.44 -15.24
C LEU A 405 9.43 10.75 -14.45
N ALA A 406 9.13 11.85 -15.14
CA ALA A 406 8.82 13.12 -14.47
C ALA A 406 7.59 12.94 -13.55
N PRO A 407 7.37 13.84 -12.58
CA PRO A 407 6.15 13.84 -11.77
C PRO A 407 4.88 13.76 -12.63
N GLY A 408 4.00 12.81 -12.32
CA GLY A 408 2.75 12.56 -13.07
C GLY A 408 2.91 11.82 -14.42
N ALA A 409 4.14 11.62 -14.91
CA ALA A 409 4.40 10.87 -16.14
C ALA A 409 4.13 9.37 -15.98
N ARG A 410 3.90 8.69 -17.12
CA ARG A 410 3.43 7.30 -17.16
C ARG A 410 4.29 6.44 -18.07
N LEU A 411 4.56 5.21 -17.66
CA LEU A 411 4.86 4.09 -18.54
C LEU A 411 3.54 3.40 -18.88
N THR A 412 3.21 3.24 -20.16
CA THR A 412 1.95 2.66 -20.62
C THR A 412 2.17 1.36 -21.39
N ASP A 413 1.08 0.67 -21.70
CA ASP A 413 1.06 -0.51 -22.56
C ASP A 413 1.98 -1.63 -22.05
N LEU A 414 2.12 -1.70 -20.71
CA LEU A 414 2.91 -2.71 -20.05
C LEU A 414 2.10 -4.00 -19.99
N GLN A 415 2.74 -5.10 -20.37
CA GLN A 415 2.16 -6.43 -20.31
C GLN A 415 2.82 -7.22 -19.18
N VAL A 416 2.00 -7.99 -18.48
CA VAL A 416 2.39 -8.85 -17.38
C VAL A 416 1.83 -10.23 -17.67
N VAL A 417 2.68 -11.25 -17.61
CA VAL A 417 2.19 -12.64 -17.69
C VAL A 417 2.06 -13.15 -16.27
N ALA A 418 0.82 -13.45 -15.86
CA ALA A 418 0.57 -14.02 -14.53
C ALA A 418 1.39 -15.31 -14.35
N PRO A 419 2.22 -15.41 -13.29
CA PRO A 419 2.99 -16.63 -13.04
C PRO A 419 2.08 -17.84 -12.81
N THR A 420 2.44 -19.00 -13.35
CA THR A 420 1.68 -20.25 -13.19
C THR A 420 2.48 -21.36 -12.50
N SER A 421 3.81 -21.29 -12.51
CA SER A 421 4.69 -22.27 -11.88
C SER A 421 5.98 -21.63 -11.36
N PRO A 422 6.12 -21.41 -10.05
CA PRO A 422 5.07 -21.58 -9.05
C PRO A 422 3.97 -20.52 -9.21
N ALA A 423 2.74 -20.90 -8.88
CA ALA A 423 1.60 -19.98 -8.91
C ALA A 423 1.64 -18.99 -7.72
N PRO A 424 1.11 -17.76 -7.89
CA PRO A 424 0.94 -16.82 -6.80
C PRO A 424 0.06 -17.38 -5.69
N LYS A 425 0.44 -17.11 -4.44
CA LYS A 425 -0.37 -17.39 -3.24
C LYS A 425 -1.73 -16.71 -3.32
N GLU A 426 -1.72 -15.44 -3.73
CA GLU A 426 -2.91 -14.61 -3.93
C GLU A 426 -2.91 -14.10 -5.38
N PRO A 427 -3.66 -14.74 -6.29
CA PRO A 427 -3.74 -14.32 -7.69
C PRO A 427 -4.14 -12.84 -7.83
N GLY A 428 -3.42 -12.12 -8.68
CA GLY A 428 -3.62 -10.70 -8.93
C GLY A 428 -2.99 -9.77 -7.91
N LYS A 429 -2.46 -10.26 -6.78
CA LYS A 429 -1.76 -9.43 -5.79
C LYS A 429 -0.25 -9.44 -6.03
N TYR A 430 0.32 -8.25 -6.15
CA TYR A 430 1.73 -8.05 -6.46
C TYR A 430 2.34 -6.94 -5.61
N MET A 431 3.67 -6.89 -5.56
CA MET A 431 4.45 -5.79 -5.01
C MET A 431 5.27 -5.16 -6.15
N LEU A 432 4.96 -3.92 -6.53
CA LEU A 432 5.77 -3.15 -7.47
C LEU A 432 6.87 -2.43 -6.68
N VAL A 433 8.12 -2.59 -7.11
CA VAL A 433 9.28 -1.95 -6.47
C VAL A 433 10.03 -1.10 -7.49
N PHE A 434 10.24 0.17 -7.17
CA PHE A 434 11.15 1.07 -7.86
C PHE A 434 12.51 1.10 -7.15
N ARG A 435 13.59 1.06 -7.92
CA ARG A 435 14.94 1.40 -7.47
C ARG A 435 15.63 2.29 -8.50
N GLY A 436 16.17 3.42 -8.07
CA GLY A 436 16.95 4.31 -8.92
C GLY A 436 17.10 5.71 -8.35
N ALA A 437 17.33 6.69 -9.21
CA ALA A 437 17.36 8.09 -8.80
C ALA A 437 15.94 8.61 -8.54
N LEU A 438 15.70 9.20 -7.37
CA LEU A 438 14.48 9.94 -7.04
C LEU A 438 14.88 11.36 -6.68
N GLY A 439 14.60 12.30 -7.59
CA GLY A 439 15.16 13.65 -7.52
C GLY A 439 16.69 13.60 -7.56
N ALA A 440 17.33 14.21 -6.56
CA ALA A 440 18.78 14.22 -6.42
C ALA A 440 19.37 12.98 -5.70
N GLU A 441 18.52 12.11 -5.13
CA GLU A 441 18.98 10.93 -4.38
C GLU A 441 19.21 9.74 -5.31
N PRO A 442 20.45 9.22 -5.43
CA PRO A 442 20.72 7.97 -6.12
C PRO A 442 20.28 6.76 -5.28
N ASP A 443 19.97 5.63 -5.93
CA ASP A 443 19.62 4.36 -5.27
C ASP A 443 18.45 4.47 -4.26
N ALA A 444 17.55 5.44 -4.45
CA ALA A 444 16.29 5.53 -3.72
C ALA A 444 15.39 4.32 -4.06
N VAL A 445 14.51 3.98 -3.12
CA VAL A 445 13.63 2.81 -3.19
C VAL A 445 12.21 3.22 -2.84
N ALA A 446 11.25 2.78 -3.64
CA ALA A 446 9.82 2.93 -3.37
C ALA A 446 9.09 1.62 -3.67
N GLY A 447 8.06 1.29 -2.89
CA GLY A 447 7.27 0.07 -3.05
C GLY A 447 5.79 0.38 -3.01
N THR A 448 4.99 -0.39 -3.75
CA THR A 448 3.53 -0.37 -3.60
C THR A 448 2.94 -1.75 -3.85
N GLN A 449 2.04 -2.21 -2.99
CA GLN A 449 1.21 -3.37 -3.19
C GLN A 449 0.11 -3.01 -4.19
N VAL A 450 -0.04 -3.83 -5.23
CA VAL A 450 -0.97 -3.55 -6.32
C VAL A 450 -1.81 -4.78 -6.64
N SER A 451 -3.03 -4.53 -7.11
CA SER A 451 -3.91 -5.55 -7.66
C SER A 451 -3.94 -5.42 -9.17
N ILE A 452 -3.39 -6.40 -9.87
CA ILE A 452 -3.37 -6.48 -11.34
C ILE A 452 -4.18 -7.71 -11.72
N GLU A 453 -5.37 -7.46 -12.24
CA GLU A 453 -6.29 -8.51 -12.64
C GLU A 453 -5.91 -9.09 -14.00
N SER A 454 -6.06 -10.40 -14.15
CA SER A 454 -5.88 -11.04 -15.46
C SER A 454 -7.13 -10.84 -16.31
N ALA A 455 -6.96 -10.34 -17.53
CA ALA A 455 -8.05 -10.13 -18.47
C ALA A 455 -8.11 -11.27 -19.51
N LEU A 456 -9.32 -11.63 -19.93
CA LEU A 456 -9.58 -12.40 -21.15
C LEU A 456 -10.67 -11.70 -21.99
N PHE A 457 -10.65 -11.95 -23.30
CA PHE A 457 -11.74 -11.54 -24.18
C PHE A 457 -12.47 -12.77 -24.68
N ALA A 458 -13.70 -13.00 -24.25
CA ALA A 458 -14.53 -14.05 -24.82
C ALA A 458 -15.24 -13.51 -26.08
N ARG A 459 -15.13 -14.21 -27.20
CA ARG A 459 -15.87 -13.90 -28.43
C ARG A 459 -16.86 -15.00 -28.73
N LEU A 460 -18.15 -14.71 -28.61
CA LEU A 460 -19.22 -15.66 -28.85
C LEU A 460 -19.69 -15.57 -30.30
N LEU A 461 -19.56 -16.67 -31.03
CA LEU A 461 -20.01 -16.78 -32.43
C LEU A 461 -21.05 -17.88 -32.55
N ARG A 462 -22.04 -17.66 -33.42
CA ARG A 462 -23.00 -18.69 -33.82
C ARG A 462 -22.27 -19.77 -34.61
N ARG A 463 -22.37 -21.03 -34.20
CA ARG A 463 -21.69 -22.15 -34.87
C ARG A 463 -22.18 -22.34 -36.31
N LYS A 464 -23.48 -22.08 -36.58
CA LYS A 464 -24.14 -22.28 -37.88
C LYS A 464 -23.61 -21.36 -38.98
N ASP A 465 -23.41 -20.08 -38.68
CA ASP A 465 -23.12 -19.06 -39.69
C ASP A 465 -21.95 -18.14 -39.32
N GLY A 466 -21.28 -18.39 -38.19
CA GLY A 466 -20.14 -17.61 -37.71
C GLY A 466 -20.50 -16.19 -37.26
N MET A 467 -21.78 -15.82 -37.26
CA MET A 467 -22.17 -14.45 -36.90
C MET A 467 -22.02 -14.22 -35.39
N PRO A 468 -21.69 -12.99 -34.95
CA PRO A 468 -21.55 -12.71 -33.53
C PRO A 468 -22.85 -12.80 -32.74
N ILE A 469 -22.77 -13.34 -31.52
CA ILE A 469 -23.87 -13.31 -30.55
C ILE A 469 -23.75 -12.03 -29.73
N ARG A 470 -24.68 -11.11 -29.94
CA ARG A 470 -24.69 -9.77 -29.35
C ARG A 470 -25.54 -9.73 -28.10
N SER A 471 -25.22 -8.82 -27.18
CA SER A 471 -25.98 -8.59 -25.95
C SER A 471 -26.16 -9.84 -25.07
N ALA A 472 -25.30 -10.85 -25.22
CA ALA A 472 -25.30 -12.03 -24.38
C ALA A 472 -24.50 -11.77 -23.12
N THR A 473 -25.06 -12.13 -21.97
CA THR A 473 -24.37 -12.04 -20.69
C THR A 473 -23.37 -13.19 -20.53
N VAL A 474 -22.18 -12.88 -20.04
CA VAL A 474 -21.12 -13.84 -19.73
C VAL A 474 -20.57 -13.54 -18.34
N HIS A 475 -20.51 -14.57 -17.50
CA HIS A 475 -20.03 -14.51 -16.13
C HIS A 475 -18.68 -15.23 -16.06
N THR A 476 -17.72 -14.69 -15.33
CA THR A 476 -16.61 -15.44 -14.77
C THR A 476 -16.92 -15.78 -13.32
N ILE A 477 -16.69 -17.03 -12.91
CA ILE A 477 -16.90 -17.53 -11.55
C ILE A 477 -15.59 -18.12 -11.05
N ASP A 478 -15.15 -17.80 -9.84
CA ASP A 478 -13.97 -18.44 -9.24
C ASP A 478 -14.37 -19.83 -8.76
N ARG A 479 -13.71 -20.86 -9.27
CA ARG A 479 -13.99 -22.27 -8.98
C ARG A 479 -13.79 -22.61 -7.51
N ALA A 480 -12.84 -21.96 -6.82
CA ALA A 480 -12.52 -22.32 -5.45
C ALA A 480 -13.55 -21.75 -4.46
N THR A 481 -14.08 -20.56 -4.74
CA THR A 481 -15.08 -19.91 -3.88
C THR A 481 -16.52 -20.11 -4.35
N GLY A 482 -16.73 -20.40 -5.63
CA GLY A 482 -18.05 -20.41 -6.27
C GLY A 482 -18.61 -19.01 -6.54
N GLU A 483 -17.86 -17.95 -6.24
CA GLU A 483 -18.32 -16.56 -6.35
C GLU A 483 -18.12 -15.98 -7.75
N PRO A 484 -19.06 -15.17 -8.26
CA PRO A 484 -18.85 -14.41 -9.49
C PRO A 484 -17.63 -13.46 -9.36
N VAL A 485 -16.74 -13.50 -10.35
CA VAL A 485 -15.57 -12.63 -10.49
C VAL A 485 -15.91 -11.40 -11.33
N THR A 486 -16.55 -11.59 -12.49
CA THR A 486 -16.98 -10.51 -13.38
C THR A 486 -18.19 -10.94 -14.18
N ILE A 487 -19.07 -9.99 -14.47
CA ILE A 487 -20.19 -10.17 -15.37
C ILE A 487 -20.05 -9.13 -16.48
N GLY A 488 -20.12 -9.57 -17.72
CA GLY A 488 -20.05 -8.71 -18.89
C GLY A 488 -21.13 -9.07 -19.90
N THR A 489 -21.32 -8.19 -20.88
CA THR A 489 -22.26 -8.39 -21.98
C THR A 489 -21.53 -8.24 -23.30
N THR A 490 -21.80 -9.12 -24.28
CA THR A 490 -21.14 -9.07 -25.57
C THR A 490 -21.53 -7.85 -26.40
N ASP A 491 -20.55 -7.27 -27.09
CA ASP A 491 -20.70 -6.13 -27.99
C ASP A 491 -21.24 -6.55 -29.39
N GLN A 492 -21.17 -5.63 -30.35
CA GLN A 492 -21.63 -5.87 -31.73
C GLN A 492 -20.82 -6.96 -32.48
N ASP A 493 -19.58 -7.17 -32.07
CA ASP A 493 -18.66 -8.19 -32.60
C ASP A 493 -18.71 -9.49 -31.79
N GLY A 494 -19.63 -9.58 -30.82
CA GLY A 494 -19.84 -10.72 -29.94
C GLY A 494 -18.74 -10.85 -28.89
N ARG A 495 -17.98 -9.79 -28.65
CA ARG A 495 -16.84 -9.78 -27.73
C ARG A 495 -17.23 -9.23 -26.37
N VAL A 496 -16.64 -9.78 -25.33
CA VAL A 496 -16.76 -9.28 -23.96
C VAL A 496 -15.42 -9.42 -23.25
N LYS A 497 -14.99 -8.35 -22.56
CA LYS A 497 -13.81 -8.35 -21.69
C LYS A 497 -14.22 -8.82 -20.30
N LEU A 498 -13.49 -9.77 -19.75
CA LEU A 498 -13.80 -10.38 -18.46
C LEU A 498 -12.52 -10.51 -17.63
N ILE A 499 -12.64 -10.37 -16.31
CA ILE A 499 -11.55 -10.73 -15.38
C ILE A 499 -11.61 -12.22 -15.15
N TRP A 500 -10.45 -12.88 -15.23
CA TRP A 500 -10.31 -14.30 -14.94
C TRP A 500 -9.08 -14.55 -14.09
N ARG A 501 -9.08 -15.70 -13.41
CA ARG A 501 -7.96 -16.25 -12.66
C ARG A 501 -7.45 -17.45 -13.46
N PRO A 502 -6.28 -17.37 -14.11
CA PRO A 502 -5.71 -18.52 -14.81
C PRO A 502 -5.64 -19.72 -13.88
N GLY A 503 -6.22 -20.85 -14.26
CA GLY A 503 -6.25 -22.03 -13.37
C GLY A 503 -7.48 -22.14 -12.47
N ARG A 504 -8.30 -21.10 -12.34
CA ARG A 504 -9.33 -21.00 -11.30
C ARG A 504 -10.67 -20.42 -11.74
N THR A 505 -10.86 -20.01 -12.98
CA THR A 505 -12.13 -19.37 -13.39
C THR A 505 -13.01 -20.31 -14.20
N ILE A 506 -14.32 -20.11 -14.17
CA ILE A 506 -15.31 -20.76 -15.03
C ILE A 506 -16.06 -19.65 -15.77
N LEU A 507 -16.20 -19.78 -17.09
CA LEU A 507 -17.09 -18.98 -17.91
C LEU A 507 -18.49 -19.58 -17.96
N PHE A 508 -19.48 -18.80 -17.55
CA PHE A 508 -20.89 -19.17 -17.54
C PHE A 508 -21.69 -18.19 -18.42
N ILE A 509 -22.51 -18.70 -19.34
CA ILE A 509 -23.23 -17.91 -20.34
C ILE A 509 -24.74 -18.18 -20.18
N PRO A 510 -25.45 -17.45 -19.30
CA PRO A 510 -26.82 -17.79 -18.90
C PRO A 510 -27.86 -17.72 -20.03
N ALA A 511 -27.72 -16.78 -20.97
CA ALA A 511 -28.73 -16.54 -22.00
C ALA A 511 -28.64 -17.53 -23.19
N VAL A 512 -27.61 -18.36 -23.24
CA VAL A 512 -27.35 -19.26 -24.38
C VAL A 512 -27.20 -20.73 -23.94
N ASN A 513 -27.33 -21.03 -22.65
CA ASN A 513 -27.21 -22.38 -22.12
C ASN A 513 -28.34 -22.79 -21.19
N VAL A 514 -28.77 -24.04 -21.38
CA VAL A 514 -29.13 -24.91 -20.25
C VAL A 514 -27.94 -25.78 -19.79
N PHE A 515 -26.96 -26.21 -20.64
CA PHE A 515 -25.71 -26.94 -20.21
C PHE A 515 -24.53 -27.05 -21.24
N PRO A 516 -23.87 -25.98 -21.74
CA PRO A 516 -22.38 -26.07 -21.76
C PRO A 516 -21.55 -24.99 -21.02
N MET A 517 -20.98 -25.33 -19.85
CA MET A 517 -20.10 -24.44 -19.08
C MET A 517 -18.66 -24.45 -19.60
N TYR A 518 -18.10 -23.31 -20.02
CA TYR A 518 -16.69 -23.27 -20.43
C TYR A 518 -15.82 -23.05 -19.19
N TRP A 519 -14.89 -23.95 -18.89
CA TRP A 519 -14.00 -23.83 -17.75
C TRP A 519 -12.77 -23.00 -18.09
N ALA A 520 -12.02 -22.53 -17.10
CA ALA A 520 -10.74 -21.88 -17.30
C ALA A 520 -9.74 -22.24 -16.17
N GLY A 521 -9.22 -23.47 -16.17
CA GLY A 521 -8.18 -23.87 -15.19
C GLY A 521 -7.84 -25.35 -14.89
N GLY A 522 -6.56 -25.64 -14.66
CA GLY A 522 -6.02 -27.00 -14.44
C GLY A 522 -6.24 -27.63 -13.05
N ALA A 523 -6.22 -28.97 -13.05
CA ALA A 523 -6.31 -29.97 -11.95
C ALA A 523 -7.71 -30.39 -11.44
N SER A 524 -7.95 -31.69 -11.65
CA SER A 524 -9.12 -32.60 -11.55
C SER A 524 -10.23 -32.38 -10.51
N PHE A 525 -11.46 -32.26 -11.01
CA PHE A 525 -12.65 -32.92 -10.46
C PHE A 525 -13.10 -33.97 -11.48
N VAL A 526 -13.49 -35.17 -11.02
CA VAL A 526 -14.08 -36.19 -11.88
C VAL A 526 -15.59 -35.98 -11.89
N SER A 527 -16.11 -35.27 -12.89
CA SER A 527 -17.49 -35.42 -13.33
C SER A 527 -17.44 -36.00 -14.75
N ALA A 528 -17.80 -37.27 -14.88
CA ALA A 528 -18.02 -37.89 -16.18
C ALA A 528 -19.35 -37.38 -16.74
N ALA A 529 -19.30 -36.49 -17.74
CA ALA A 529 -20.30 -36.23 -18.80
C ALA A 529 -19.89 -34.93 -19.55
N GLU A 530 -19.66 -35.02 -20.87
CA GLU A 530 -19.15 -33.92 -21.70
C GLU A 530 -20.11 -32.74 -21.88
N GLY A 531 -19.74 -31.58 -21.34
CA GLY A 531 -20.36 -30.30 -21.70
C GLY A 531 -19.49 -29.09 -21.42
N ALA A 532 -18.24 -29.29 -20.99
CA ALA A 532 -17.38 -28.22 -20.53
C ALA A 532 -16.01 -28.23 -21.19
N HIS A 533 -15.67 -27.15 -21.89
CA HIS A 533 -14.36 -26.97 -22.51
C HIS A 533 -13.47 -26.07 -21.67
N LEU A 534 -12.23 -26.49 -21.44
CA LEU A 534 -11.31 -25.90 -20.47
C LEU A 534 -10.34 -24.91 -21.11
N ILE A 535 -10.60 -23.63 -20.97
CA ILE A 535 -9.80 -22.49 -21.43
C ILE A 535 -8.52 -22.34 -20.61
N GLN A 536 -7.41 -22.68 -21.23
CA GLN A 536 -6.06 -22.49 -20.74
C GLN A 536 -5.49 -21.17 -21.27
N ALA A 537 -4.40 -20.71 -20.65
CA ALA A 537 -3.66 -19.57 -21.18
C ALA A 537 -3.18 -19.82 -22.63
N GLY A 538 -2.98 -21.08 -23.04
CA GLY A 538 -2.62 -21.44 -24.41
C GLY A 538 -3.76 -21.41 -25.42
N ASP A 539 -5.02 -21.36 -24.98
CA ASP A 539 -6.19 -21.25 -25.87
C ASP A 539 -6.47 -19.79 -26.29
N LEU A 540 -5.79 -18.86 -25.63
CA LEU A 540 -5.88 -17.45 -25.87
C LEU A 540 -4.95 -17.07 -27.03
N ASP A 541 -5.47 -16.30 -27.98
CA ASP A 541 -4.64 -15.74 -29.06
C ASP A 541 -3.65 -14.68 -28.53
N PRO A 542 -2.78 -14.07 -29.36
CA PRO A 542 -1.84 -13.04 -28.88
C PRO A 542 -2.51 -11.77 -28.32
N GLN A 543 -3.77 -11.53 -28.65
CA GLN A 543 -4.61 -10.48 -28.08
C GLN A 543 -5.38 -10.98 -26.84
N GLY A 544 -5.12 -12.25 -26.49
CA GLY A 544 -5.74 -13.16 -25.56
C GLY A 544 -7.25 -13.23 -25.56
N GLN A 545 -7.79 -13.25 -26.77
CA GLN A 545 -9.15 -13.62 -27.02
C GLN A 545 -9.28 -15.14 -27.10
N VAL A 546 -10.38 -15.65 -26.54
CA VAL A 546 -10.88 -17.01 -26.79
C VAL A 546 -12.15 -16.89 -27.63
N THR A 547 -12.21 -17.64 -28.72
CA THR A 547 -13.41 -17.68 -29.57
C THR A 547 -14.23 -18.92 -29.22
N ILE A 548 -15.48 -18.71 -28.84
CA ILE A 548 -16.38 -19.76 -28.36
C ILE A 548 -17.54 -19.91 -29.36
N PRO A 549 -17.55 -20.99 -30.17
CA PRO A 549 -18.63 -21.25 -31.11
C PRO A 549 -19.83 -21.91 -30.41
N ILE A 550 -20.92 -21.15 -30.28
CA ILE A 550 -22.15 -21.58 -29.62
C ILE A 550 -23.13 -22.17 -30.65
N PRO A 551 -23.62 -23.41 -30.47
CA PRO A 551 -24.65 -23.97 -31.32
C PRO A 551 -25.97 -23.20 -31.17
N ILE A 552 -26.70 -23.02 -32.27
CA ILE A 552 -28.07 -22.51 -32.25
C ILE A 552 -28.96 -23.60 -32.82
N VAL A 553 -29.94 -24.01 -32.02
CA VAL A 553 -30.97 -24.96 -32.43
C VAL A 553 -32.15 -24.16 -32.95
N ASP A 554 -32.31 -24.10 -34.27
CA ASP A 554 -33.52 -23.57 -34.92
C ASP A 554 -34.58 -24.67 -34.92
N ALA A 555 -35.50 -24.65 -33.95
CA ALA A 555 -36.68 -25.50 -33.97
C ALA A 555 -37.84 -24.76 -34.66
N GLN A 556 -38.24 -25.19 -35.86
CA GLN A 556 -39.50 -24.77 -36.48
C GLN A 556 -40.51 -25.90 -36.36
N TRP A 557 -41.62 -25.65 -35.66
CA TRP A 557 -42.73 -26.58 -35.55
C TRP A 557 -44.01 -25.97 -36.16
N PRO A 558 -44.90 -26.78 -36.77
CA PRO A 558 -46.20 -26.30 -37.21
C PRO A 558 -47.06 -25.97 -35.99
N GLU A 559 -47.51 -24.72 -35.86
CA GLU A 559 -48.52 -24.35 -34.88
C GLU A 559 -49.89 -24.92 -35.32
N ASP A 560 -50.38 -25.95 -34.63
CA ASP A 560 -51.81 -26.30 -34.66
C ASP A 560 -52.49 -25.59 -33.48
N VAL A 561 -52.96 -24.36 -33.72
CA VAL A 561 -53.77 -23.60 -32.76
C VAL A 561 -55.25 -23.89 -33.04
N GLU A 562 -55.87 -24.81 -32.28
CA GLU A 562 -57.32 -24.83 -32.20
C GLU A 562 -57.81 -23.70 -31.28
N ALA A 563 -58.70 -22.87 -31.83
CA ALA A 563 -59.14 -21.62 -31.24
C ALA A 563 -60.05 -21.83 -30.03
N CYS A 564 -59.58 -21.43 -28.83
CA CYS A 564 -60.45 -21.08 -27.71
C CYS A 564 -60.52 -19.55 -27.57
N THR A 565 -61.74 -19.00 -27.52
CA THR A 565 -61.97 -17.58 -27.24
C THR A 565 -61.92 -17.33 -25.73
N GLY A 566 -60.82 -16.75 -25.26
CA GLY A 566 -60.65 -16.26 -23.90
C GLY A 566 -59.25 -16.55 -23.37
N GLN A 567 -58.47 -15.51 -23.04
CA GLN A 567 -57.10 -15.67 -22.55
C GLN A 567 -57.10 -16.02 -21.05
N PRO A 568 -56.61 -17.20 -20.63
CA PRO A 568 -56.23 -17.41 -19.25
C PRO A 568 -54.81 -16.82 -19.05
N LYS A 569 -54.64 -16.02 -17.99
CA LYS A 569 -53.32 -15.58 -17.54
C LYS A 569 -52.82 -16.58 -16.49
N PHE A 570 -51.69 -17.23 -16.75
CA PHE A 570 -50.98 -18.04 -15.76
C PHE A 570 -49.62 -17.40 -15.43
N ALA A 571 -49.21 -17.51 -14.16
CA ALA A 571 -47.87 -17.16 -13.68
C ALA A 571 -47.13 -18.46 -13.31
N HIS A 572 -45.87 -18.60 -13.72
CA HIS A 572 -45.05 -19.79 -13.45
C HIS A 572 -44.68 -19.93 -11.96
N PHE A 573 -44.80 -21.15 -11.43
CA PHE A 573 -44.20 -21.57 -10.15
C PHE A 573 -43.55 -22.96 -10.29
N PRO A 574 -42.51 -23.30 -9.50
CA PRO A 574 -41.55 -24.35 -9.86
C PRO A 574 -41.93 -25.80 -9.53
N ASP A 575 -43.02 -26.06 -8.78
CA ASP A 575 -43.24 -27.38 -8.18
C ASP A 575 -44.56 -28.00 -8.68
N GLY A 576 -44.45 -29.11 -9.39
CA GLY A 576 -45.51 -29.75 -10.17
C GLY A 576 -46.79 -30.11 -9.37
N LEU A 577 -47.90 -30.04 -10.11
CA LEU A 577 -49.32 -30.27 -9.75
C LEU A 577 -50.04 -29.05 -9.14
N PHE A 578 -50.77 -28.30 -9.99
CA PHE A 578 -51.59 -27.15 -9.60
C PHE A 578 -53.07 -27.53 -9.51
N GLN A 579 -53.75 -27.11 -8.44
CA GLN A 579 -55.20 -27.24 -8.30
C GLN A 579 -55.76 -25.91 -7.79
N GLU A 580 -56.35 -25.12 -8.69
CA GLU A 580 -57.01 -23.87 -8.31
C GLU A 580 -58.54 -24.05 -8.42
N SER A 581 -59.26 -23.63 -7.39
CA SER A 581 -60.72 -23.70 -7.34
C SER A 581 -61.30 -22.31 -7.14
N THR A 582 -62.07 -21.84 -8.13
CA THR A 582 -62.71 -20.53 -8.07
C THR A 582 -64.21 -20.71 -7.82
N PRO A 583 -64.78 -20.12 -6.75
CA PRO A 583 -66.22 -20.21 -6.47
C PRO A 583 -67.02 -19.45 -7.52
N ARG A 584 -68.11 -20.04 -7.99
CA ARG A 584 -69.08 -19.40 -8.90
C ARG A 584 -70.25 -18.79 -8.11
N PRO A 585 -70.95 -17.80 -8.68
CA PRO A 585 -72.11 -17.16 -8.04
C PRO A 585 -73.28 -18.11 -7.72
N ASP A 586 -73.33 -19.28 -8.37
CA ASP A 586 -74.36 -20.32 -8.20
C ASP A 586 -74.01 -21.36 -7.11
N GLY A 587 -72.87 -21.21 -6.43
CA GLY A 587 -72.41 -22.11 -5.38
C GLY A 587 -71.56 -23.30 -5.85
N ASN A 588 -71.27 -23.41 -7.16
CA ASN A 588 -70.37 -24.43 -7.74
C ASN A 588 -68.91 -23.94 -7.82
N PHE A 589 -67.96 -24.82 -8.17
CA PHE A 589 -66.55 -24.48 -8.34
C PHE A 589 -66.04 -24.83 -9.75
N ASP A 590 -65.14 -24.01 -10.30
CA ASP A 590 -64.32 -24.41 -11.44
C ASP A 590 -63.10 -25.20 -10.92
N ARG A 591 -62.83 -26.40 -11.46
CA ARG A 591 -61.59 -27.14 -11.24
C ARG A 591 -60.82 -27.24 -12.56
N VAL A 592 -59.54 -26.90 -12.54
CA VAL A 592 -58.60 -27.14 -13.65
C VAL A 592 -57.62 -28.24 -13.24
N ASN A 593 -57.57 -29.33 -14.01
CA ASN A 593 -56.55 -30.36 -13.86
C ASN A 593 -55.51 -30.20 -14.98
N VAL A 594 -54.23 -30.21 -14.62
CA VAL A 594 -53.10 -30.17 -15.54
C VAL A 594 -52.30 -31.47 -15.41
N THR A 595 -52.18 -32.23 -16.50
CA THR A 595 -51.41 -33.49 -16.54
C THR A 595 -50.24 -33.33 -17.51
N TYR A 596 -49.02 -33.76 -17.13
CA TYR A 596 -47.86 -33.73 -18.02
C TYR A 596 -47.11 -35.06 -18.17
N GLN A 597 -46.48 -35.25 -19.34
CA GLN A 597 -45.71 -36.43 -19.74
C GLN A 597 -44.35 -35.99 -20.30
N VAL A 598 -43.26 -36.71 -20.00
CA VAL A 598 -41.88 -36.39 -20.43
C VAL A 598 -41.40 -37.44 -21.44
N ASN A 599 -41.00 -37.00 -22.65
CA ASN A 599 -40.46 -37.88 -23.70
C ASN A 599 -38.95 -37.67 -23.91
N LEU A 600 -38.22 -38.76 -24.16
CA LEU A 600 -36.78 -38.76 -24.53
C LEU A 600 -36.64 -38.86 -26.05
N ILE A 601 -35.86 -37.96 -26.69
CA ILE A 601 -35.60 -37.99 -28.14
C ILE A 601 -34.08 -38.09 -28.40
N THR A 602 -33.68 -38.91 -29.39
CA THR A 602 -32.26 -39.19 -29.73
C THR A 602 -31.92 -38.61 -31.11
N PHE A 603 -30.73 -38.02 -31.26
CA PHE A 603 -30.25 -37.48 -32.55
C PHE A 603 -29.09 -38.31 -33.12
N ILE A 604 -29.01 -38.38 -34.45
CA ILE A 604 -27.84 -38.88 -35.18
C ILE A 604 -27.33 -37.79 -36.15
N ARG A 605 -26.00 -37.73 -36.35
CA ARG A 605 -25.34 -36.81 -37.28
C ARG A 605 -24.66 -37.59 -38.40
N ASP A 606 -24.92 -37.21 -39.64
CA ASP A 606 -24.23 -37.79 -40.79
C ASP A 606 -22.87 -37.13 -41.06
N ASP A 607 -22.09 -37.72 -41.99
CA ASP A 607 -20.73 -37.28 -42.32
C ASP A 607 -20.66 -35.87 -42.94
N ASP A 608 -21.80 -35.32 -43.39
CA ASP A 608 -21.93 -33.96 -43.95
C ASP A 608 -22.40 -32.93 -42.91
N GLY A 609 -22.61 -33.36 -41.65
CA GLY A 609 -23.02 -32.50 -40.54
C GLY A 609 -24.52 -32.22 -40.47
N ARG A 610 -25.38 -32.99 -41.15
CA ARG A 610 -26.83 -32.92 -40.98
C ARG A 610 -27.27 -33.75 -39.78
N GLU A 611 -28.17 -33.19 -38.97
CA GLU A 611 -28.72 -33.81 -37.76
C GLU A 611 -30.13 -34.36 -38.05
N THR A 612 -30.37 -35.65 -37.74
CA THR A 612 -31.65 -36.34 -37.96
C THR A 612 -32.21 -36.86 -36.62
N ILE A 613 -33.52 -36.70 -36.42
CA ILE A 613 -34.23 -37.07 -35.19
C ILE A 613 -34.68 -38.54 -35.25
N LEU A 614 -34.32 -39.35 -34.25
CA LEU A 614 -34.82 -40.71 -34.02
C LEU A 614 -35.73 -40.73 -32.78
N CYS A 615 -36.94 -41.25 -32.94
CA CYS A 615 -38.05 -41.12 -31.99
C CYS A 615 -37.86 -41.85 -30.65
N GLY A 616 -38.66 -41.45 -29.65
CA GLY A 616 -38.59 -41.82 -28.22
C GLY A 616 -39.27 -43.13 -27.80
N ILE A 617 -38.88 -43.59 -26.60
CA ILE A 617 -38.97 -44.99 -26.15
C ILE A 617 -40.39 -45.48 -25.80
N ASP A 618 -41.41 -44.62 -25.69
CA ASP A 618 -42.72 -45.03 -25.12
C ASP A 618 -43.93 -44.91 -26.07
N SER A 619 -43.75 -44.64 -27.37
CA SER A 619 -44.90 -44.52 -28.29
C SER A 619 -45.25 -45.79 -29.10
N GLY A 620 -44.49 -46.89 -28.96
CA GLY A 620 -44.79 -48.18 -29.59
C GLY A 620 -44.96 -48.16 -31.12
N SER A 621 -44.65 -47.05 -31.79
CA SER A 621 -44.86 -46.85 -33.22
C SER A 621 -43.87 -45.83 -33.77
N CYS A 622 -42.72 -46.30 -34.24
CA CYS A 622 -41.97 -45.54 -35.23
C CYS A 622 -42.71 -45.67 -36.57
N PRO A 623 -43.19 -44.58 -37.19
CA PRO A 623 -43.45 -44.60 -38.62
C PRO A 623 -42.14 -44.98 -39.30
N THR A 624 -42.22 -45.92 -40.24
CA THR A 624 -41.09 -46.42 -41.01
C THR A 624 -40.31 -45.23 -41.59
N PRO A 625 -38.97 -45.16 -41.46
CA PRO A 625 -38.19 -44.15 -42.17
C PRO A 625 -38.55 -44.17 -43.65
N ALA A 626 -38.54 -43.01 -44.31
CA ALA A 626 -38.83 -42.89 -45.74
C ALA A 626 -38.09 -43.98 -46.53
N ALA A 627 -38.80 -44.64 -47.45
CA ALA A 627 -38.30 -45.77 -48.23
C ALA A 627 -36.96 -45.42 -48.91
N GLY A 628 -35.86 -45.94 -48.36
CA GLY A 628 -34.50 -45.60 -48.77
C GLY A 628 -33.43 -45.95 -47.74
N PHE A 629 -33.77 -46.01 -46.44
CA PHE A 629 -32.85 -46.47 -45.39
C PHE A 629 -32.86 -48.00 -45.28
N VAL A 630 -31.74 -48.65 -45.59
CA VAL A 630 -31.57 -50.11 -45.46
C VAL A 630 -30.90 -50.40 -44.13
N ALA A 631 -31.29 -51.49 -43.44
CA ALA A 631 -30.80 -51.82 -42.10
C ALA A 631 -29.27 -51.99 -41.98
N GLU A 632 -28.55 -52.12 -43.09
CA GLU A 632 -27.08 -52.15 -43.13
C GLU A 632 -26.43 -50.76 -42.94
N ASP A 633 -27.16 -49.65 -43.15
CA ASP A 633 -26.65 -48.29 -42.99
C ASP A 633 -26.55 -47.86 -41.51
N VAL A 634 -27.29 -48.50 -40.59
CA VAL A 634 -27.24 -48.19 -39.14
C VAL A 634 -25.90 -48.56 -38.51
N ASN A 635 -25.17 -49.53 -39.09
CA ASN A 635 -23.82 -49.91 -38.65
C ASN A 635 -22.70 -49.13 -39.36
N ARG A 636 -23.03 -48.21 -40.27
CA ARG A 636 -22.07 -47.37 -41.02
C ARG A 636 -22.23 -45.87 -40.76
N VAL A 637 -23.36 -45.41 -40.21
CA VAL A 637 -23.65 -44.00 -39.95
C VAL A 637 -23.27 -43.60 -38.52
N GLY A 638 -22.67 -42.41 -38.41
CA GLY A 638 -21.96 -41.85 -37.27
C GLY A 638 -22.71 -41.68 -35.94
N GLN A 639 -21.90 -41.39 -34.93
CA GLN A 639 -22.14 -41.34 -33.48
C GLN A 639 -23.49 -40.74 -33.05
N VAL A 640 -24.05 -41.31 -31.97
CA VAL A 640 -25.11 -40.69 -31.18
C VAL A 640 -24.54 -39.41 -30.53
N VAL A 641 -25.07 -38.24 -30.92
CA VAL A 641 -24.53 -36.92 -30.54
C VAL A 641 -25.34 -36.21 -29.44
N GLY A 642 -26.37 -36.86 -28.89
CA GLY A 642 -26.97 -36.52 -27.59
C GLY A 642 -28.48 -36.75 -27.46
N HIS A 643 -29.06 -36.29 -26.33
CA HIS A 643 -30.46 -36.49 -25.94
C HIS A 643 -31.19 -35.16 -25.67
N LEU A 644 -32.45 -35.04 -26.10
CA LEU A 644 -33.38 -33.99 -25.68
C LEU A 644 -34.23 -34.49 -24.50
N VAL A 645 -34.30 -33.72 -23.41
CA VAL A 645 -35.12 -34.06 -22.22
C VAL A 645 -36.04 -32.89 -21.86
N ARG A 646 -37.09 -32.67 -22.66
CA ARG A 646 -38.37 -32.07 -22.21
C ARG A 646 -39.31 -31.92 -23.40
N ASP A 647 -40.27 -32.82 -23.47
CA ASP A 647 -41.55 -32.56 -24.12
C ASP A 647 -42.51 -32.31 -22.96
N LEU A 648 -43.13 -31.13 -22.84
CA LEU A 648 -44.22 -30.90 -21.89
C LEU A 648 -45.52 -31.02 -22.69
N PHE A 649 -46.11 -32.21 -22.64
CA PHE A 649 -47.54 -32.32 -22.88
C PHE A 649 -48.25 -31.71 -21.67
N SER A 650 -49.13 -30.73 -21.82
CA SER A 650 -50.00 -30.31 -20.72
C SER A 650 -51.45 -30.31 -21.17
N ARG A 651 -52.25 -31.19 -20.55
CA ARG A 651 -53.69 -31.27 -20.80
C ARG A 651 -54.43 -30.49 -19.74
N HIS A 652 -55.12 -29.42 -20.14
CA HIS A 652 -55.90 -28.57 -19.26
C HIS A 652 -57.37 -28.92 -19.39
N VAL A 653 -57.95 -29.53 -18.34
CA VAL A 653 -59.38 -29.87 -18.31
C VAL A 653 -60.10 -28.96 -17.32
N LYS A 654 -60.96 -28.07 -17.82
CA LYS A 654 -61.82 -27.22 -16.97
C LYS A 654 -63.17 -27.91 -16.73
N GLN A 655 -63.44 -28.29 -15.49
CA GLN A 655 -64.64 -29.04 -15.09
C GLN A 655 -65.38 -28.35 -13.95
N ILE A 656 -66.70 -28.26 -14.05
CA ILE A 656 -67.55 -27.67 -12.99
C ILE A 656 -67.82 -28.75 -11.95
N ILE A 657 -67.65 -28.41 -10.68
CA ILE A 657 -67.81 -29.34 -9.56
C ILE A 657 -68.85 -28.79 -8.59
N GLY A 658 -69.79 -29.66 -8.20
CA GLY A 658 -70.83 -29.34 -7.23
C GLY A 658 -70.30 -29.24 -5.79
N PRO A 659 -71.12 -28.74 -4.84
CA PRO A 659 -70.73 -28.54 -3.45
C PRO A 659 -70.26 -29.83 -2.72
N GLY A 660 -70.59 -31.01 -3.24
CA GLY A 660 -70.16 -32.32 -2.73
C GLY A 660 -68.91 -32.92 -3.39
N GLY A 661 -68.25 -32.20 -4.31
CA GLY A 661 -67.01 -32.65 -4.96
C GLY A 661 -67.17 -33.51 -6.22
N SER A 662 -68.41 -33.81 -6.63
CA SER A 662 -68.73 -34.54 -7.87
C SER A 662 -68.80 -33.60 -9.08
N ALA A 663 -68.27 -34.05 -10.21
CA ALA A 663 -68.30 -33.32 -11.48
C ALA A 663 -69.73 -33.17 -12.00
N ILE A 664 -70.06 -31.98 -12.51
CA ILE A 664 -71.35 -31.64 -13.11
C ILE A 664 -71.13 -31.36 -14.60
N GLY A 665 -71.62 -32.26 -15.46
CA GLY A 665 -71.56 -32.13 -16.91
C GLY A 665 -70.21 -32.52 -17.54
N ASP A 666 -70.17 -32.46 -18.87
CA ASP A 666 -68.96 -32.67 -19.66
C ASP A 666 -67.96 -31.49 -19.49
N PRO A 667 -66.65 -31.71 -19.70
CA PRO A 667 -65.64 -30.65 -19.58
C PRO A 667 -65.95 -29.45 -20.47
N VAL A 668 -65.79 -28.24 -19.92
CA VAL A 668 -66.16 -27.00 -20.61
C VAL A 668 -65.10 -26.59 -21.64
N CYS A 669 -63.83 -26.92 -21.39
CA CYS A 669 -62.72 -26.80 -22.34
C CYS A 669 -61.68 -27.88 -22.08
N GLU A 670 -61.10 -28.39 -23.17
CA GLU A 670 -59.90 -29.21 -23.18
C GLU A 670 -58.87 -28.50 -24.07
N ASN A 671 -57.82 -27.95 -23.47
CA ASN A 671 -56.68 -27.43 -24.23
C ASN A 671 -55.50 -28.38 -24.07
N GLU A 672 -54.93 -28.78 -25.20
CA GLU A 672 -53.63 -29.43 -25.25
C GLU A 672 -52.58 -28.36 -25.58
N TYR A 673 -51.70 -28.06 -24.64
CA TYR A 673 -50.50 -27.29 -24.93
C TYR A 673 -49.36 -28.27 -25.11
N ARG A 674 -48.70 -28.19 -26.27
CA ARG A 674 -47.37 -28.75 -26.46
C ARG A 674 -46.38 -27.61 -26.30
N GLU A 675 -45.73 -27.56 -25.16
CA GLU A 675 -44.59 -26.67 -24.95
C GLU A 675 -43.33 -27.55 -24.98
N SER A 676 -42.47 -27.35 -25.97
CA SER A 676 -41.16 -27.99 -25.98
C SER A 676 -40.14 -26.97 -25.52
N ASP A 677 -39.55 -27.21 -24.36
CA ASP A 677 -38.37 -26.47 -23.91
C ASP A 677 -37.15 -27.18 -24.51
N VAL A 678 -36.36 -26.48 -25.33
CA VAL A 678 -35.15 -27.06 -25.91
C VAL A 678 -34.08 -27.10 -24.82
N VAL A 679 -33.97 -28.24 -24.14
CA VAL A 679 -32.88 -28.48 -23.19
C VAL A 679 -31.61 -28.78 -23.97
N GLY A 680 -30.55 -28.00 -23.72
CA GLY A 680 -29.26 -28.13 -24.40
C GLY A 680 -28.70 -29.55 -24.34
N VAL A 681 -28.23 -30.02 -25.50
CA VAL A 681 -27.73 -31.38 -25.74
C VAL A 681 -26.26 -31.50 -25.33
N THR A 682 -25.92 -32.53 -24.56
CA THR A 682 -24.56 -33.00 -24.26
C THR A 682 -24.00 -33.75 -25.47
N VAL A 683 -22.94 -33.22 -26.08
CA VAL A 683 -22.19 -33.90 -27.15
C VAL A 683 -21.14 -34.78 -26.51
N VAL A 684 -21.32 -36.10 -26.59
CA VAL A 684 -20.32 -37.11 -26.20
C VAL A 684 -19.51 -37.45 -27.44
N GLU A 685 -18.23 -37.07 -27.49
CA GLU A 685 -17.29 -37.52 -28.53
C GLU A 685 -16.37 -38.57 -27.90
N PRO A 686 -16.16 -39.76 -28.49
CA PRO A 686 -15.33 -40.80 -27.90
C PRO A 686 -13.84 -40.45 -27.81
#